data_AF-A0A956CY79-F1
#
_entry.id   AF-A0A956CY79-F1
#
_cell.length_a   1.000
_cell.length_b   1.000
_cell.length_c   1.000
_cell.angle_alpha   90.00
_cell.angle_beta   90.00
_cell.angle_gamma   90.00
#
_symmetry.space_group_name_H-M   'P 1'
#
loop_
_entity.id
_entity.type
_entity.pdbx_description
1 polymer ?
#
loop_
_entity_poly.entity_id
_entity_poly.type
_entity_poly.pdbx_seq_one_letter_code
_entity_poly.pdbx_strand_id
1 'polypeptide(L)'
;MNAKICPRCQTPNPPTGQACYNCGTPLAAPGYPQQGYPPQQQGYPPQQGSAPGYPGSQPGYPPQQQAGFQAPTQGAAPKPVPKATMAMSSEDAMAALSAAGLSAPGQVAPGSHAGTGQAVPGEITVGRDPANVIVFENPVVSARHAKISRNPQGGLLVQDLGSTNGTYHRGERIQSRAVSLSEDIYLGSAPLRMSDPRIAGLIIAVNRPPQRGQPFVVGSDASCDITLHDPQVAPRHCQLTELPGGGFQVQDLGSPNGTAIDNASFRIQTANANATSTVMLGGFPLPLQLLARMIESAKGEGSVMQMAEQAVQGLNLDKPVIVVGRAPGADLVLPHPSVSGRHAEIRKQQDGRFQIRDLGSTNGTFVNGARITTYVAGPGDRVTVGAVTLLLGARGIEGAQRAKVRLDIVQVGLVVKDRSTGKPRNLLENVNMSIFPGELIGMLGPSGAGKSTLLMTVLGILRPTGGGVLLNGRPLFEQYEAFRTNVGYVPQDDIVHPELTVREALRYACKLRLPKGTSSKHIEESIDATLKEVGLYDQRDLRIGSAEQKVLSGGQRRRVNLAVELVTDPSLLILDEPTSGLSWTDAADVISTLRRLADNGRTIVVTIHQPDYQEYEKFDAVTILGRGGKLLFYGPASPDSYEFFGATPGKPREMFDHLEQLPADQWREKFHQSETYRRFVVERAGNAQAQSGGAPPKPRPRSSIRQFPVLLGRSFKLTFRNKTALAMLVIQAPVLAILIGLTTGGATAFLVPSFGCSTREEAVDQCEGLDDRLACDPERRMAISARLPDLETPHDDERVKDPRTALLAMLMALFLPMIIASSNVLVAEKTVYERERLAGLNILPYVVARMTVLFFLGGVVVILHVPIAYFMCDLAAADGIDVVINLGKYMYVGFLTTSTAAAMGMALSAAVSNPVTALWGINFLVIPQLLFAGSISRLQGLTGVLSWLTATRFGLESLTTVDLTAREELQDCQVERYLENLPNFFNDPDSFFGDFVTSFPLVFATFGMGFLTFLSFILTTSLLKLKDK
;
A
#
# COMPACT_ATOMS: atom_id res chain seq x y z
N MET A 1 -3.93 -35.75 35.11
CA MET A 1 -4.73 -35.09 36.16
C MET A 1 -3.79 -34.67 37.28
N ASN A 2 -3.31 -33.42 37.27
CA ASN A 2 -2.46 -32.88 38.34
C ASN A 2 -3.23 -31.74 39.02
N ALA A 3 -3.54 -31.87 40.31
CA ALA A 3 -4.14 -30.79 41.10
C ALA A 3 -3.13 -29.65 41.25
N LYS A 4 -3.52 -28.41 40.93
CA LYS A 4 -2.65 -27.24 41.13
C LYS A 4 -2.76 -26.77 42.57
N ILE A 5 -1.62 -26.57 43.22
CA ILE A 5 -1.53 -26.04 44.58
C ILE A 5 -1.70 -24.52 44.52
N CYS A 6 -2.60 -23.97 45.33
CA CYS A 6 -2.79 -22.52 45.41
C CYS A 6 -1.54 -21.85 46.00
N PRO A 7 -0.91 -20.87 45.31
CA PRO A 7 0.34 -20.26 45.77
C PRO A 7 0.19 -19.44 47.07
N ARG A 8 -1.04 -19.09 47.46
CA ARG A 8 -1.31 -18.27 48.66
C ARG A 8 -1.57 -19.10 49.92
N CYS A 9 -2.24 -20.24 49.82
CA CYS A 9 -2.61 -21.07 50.98
C CYS A 9 -2.10 -22.51 50.90
N GLN A 10 -1.34 -22.85 49.86
CA GLN A 10 -0.68 -24.14 49.65
C GLN A 10 -1.60 -25.38 49.71
N THR A 11 -2.90 -25.22 49.44
CA THR A 11 -3.86 -26.33 49.37
C THR A 11 -4.14 -26.75 47.92
N PRO A 12 -4.33 -28.06 47.65
CA PRO A 12 -4.64 -28.55 46.31
C PRO A 12 -6.08 -28.21 45.91
N ASN A 13 -6.26 -27.61 44.73
CA ASN A 13 -7.58 -27.19 44.22
C ASN A 13 -7.95 -27.95 42.92
N PRO A 14 -9.20 -28.40 42.74
CA PRO A 14 -9.62 -29.12 41.53
C PRO A 14 -9.55 -28.23 40.27
N PRO A 15 -9.32 -28.82 39.08
CA PRO A 15 -8.88 -28.10 37.88
C PRO A 15 -9.95 -27.25 37.17
N THR A 16 -11.18 -27.16 37.68
CA THR A 16 -12.32 -26.52 37.01
C THR A 16 -12.86 -25.26 37.69
N GLY A 17 -12.27 -24.81 38.80
CA GLY A 17 -12.71 -23.60 39.53
C GLY A 17 -12.01 -22.31 39.09
N GLN A 18 -12.76 -21.22 38.92
CA GLN A 18 -12.22 -19.87 38.59
C GLN A 18 -11.55 -19.17 39.79
N ALA A 19 -11.73 -19.66 41.02
CA ALA A 19 -11.06 -19.17 42.23
C ALA A 19 -10.81 -20.32 43.24
N CYS A 20 -9.86 -20.12 44.16
CA CYS A 20 -9.57 -21.08 45.22
C CYS A 20 -10.68 -21.09 46.29
N TYR A 21 -11.26 -22.26 46.59
CA TYR A 21 -12.36 -22.38 47.56
C TYR A 21 -11.98 -21.93 48.98
N ASN A 22 -10.72 -22.10 49.38
CA ASN A 22 -10.28 -21.78 50.75
C ASN A 22 -9.93 -20.32 50.99
N CYS A 23 -9.59 -19.55 49.95
CA CYS A 23 -9.13 -18.16 50.13
C CYS A 23 -9.65 -17.18 49.08
N GLY A 24 -10.51 -17.61 48.17
CA GLY A 24 -11.17 -16.76 47.16
C GLY A 24 -10.24 -16.19 46.08
N THR A 25 -8.96 -16.55 46.07
CA THR A 25 -7.99 -15.96 45.13
C THR A 25 -8.24 -16.46 43.69
N PRO A 26 -8.40 -15.58 42.67
CA PRO A 26 -8.59 -15.99 41.29
C PRO A 26 -7.33 -16.65 40.70
N LEU A 27 -7.48 -17.74 39.96
CA LEU A 27 -6.36 -18.44 39.31
C LEU A 27 -6.19 -17.92 37.87
N ALA A 28 -5.08 -17.23 37.58
CA ALA A 28 -4.81 -16.63 36.27
C ALA A 28 -4.57 -17.68 35.15
N ALA A 29 -5.09 -17.41 33.95
CA ALA A 29 -4.93 -18.22 32.74
C ALA A 29 -3.52 -18.02 32.10
N PRO A 30 -3.00 -18.99 31.32
CA PRO A 30 -1.58 -19.02 30.95
C PRO A 30 -1.23 -18.06 29.80
N GLY A 31 -0.20 -17.24 30.01
CA GLY A 31 0.49 -16.44 28.99
C GLY A 31 1.89 -17.00 28.68
N TYR A 32 2.30 -16.90 27.41
CA TYR A 32 3.57 -17.33 26.81
C TYR A 32 4.81 -16.57 27.34
N PRO A 33 6.04 -17.14 27.18
CA PRO A 33 7.25 -16.65 27.84
C PRO A 33 7.92 -15.48 27.10
N GLN A 34 8.48 -14.53 27.85
CA GLN A 34 9.46 -13.57 27.36
C GLN A 34 10.87 -13.91 27.90
N GLN A 35 11.82 -14.07 26.98
CA GLN A 35 13.27 -13.94 27.17
C GLN A 35 13.55 -12.44 27.42
N GLY A 36 14.29 -11.95 28.41
CA GLY A 36 15.64 -12.31 28.85
C GLY A 36 16.57 -11.12 28.56
N TYR A 37 16.74 -10.17 29.50
CA TYR A 37 17.77 -9.11 29.45
C TYR A 37 18.78 -9.32 30.60
N PRO A 38 20.09 -9.04 30.41
CA PRO A 38 21.13 -9.35 31.39
C PRO A 38 21.32 -8.26 32.46
N PRO A 39 22.00 -8.57 33.59
CA PRO A 39 21.96 -7.77 34.82
C PRO A 39 22.98 -6.61 34.86
N GLN A 40 22.58 -5.53 35.54
CA GLN A 40 23.41 -4.35 35.82
C GLN A 40 24.38 -4.60 36.98
N GLN A 41 25.65 -4.19 36.81
CA GLN A 41 26.68 -4.15 37.85
C GLN A 41 26.66 -2.83 38.65
N GLN A 42 27.15 -2.93 39.88
CA GLN A 42 27.14 -1.96 40.97
C GLN A 42 28.18 -0.81 40.83
N GLY A 43 27.79 0.38 41.32
CA GLY A 43 28.58 1.22 42.26
C GLY A 43 29.64 2.18 41.71
N TYR A 44 29.49 3.49 42.00
CA TYR A 44 30.48 4.47 42.54
C TYR A 44 29.88 5.92 42.56
N PRO A 45 30.43 6.91 43.31
CA PRO A 45 29.70 7.73 44.31
C PRO A 45 29.45 9.21 43.86
N PRO A 46 28.88 10.11 44.70
CA PRO A 46 28.22 11.33 44.23
C PRO A 46 29.18 12.53 44.11
N GLN A 47 28.92 13.41 43.15
CA GLN A 47 29.48 14.77 43.11
C GLN A 47 28.39 15.82 43.26
N GLN A 48 28.63 16.70 44.22
CA GLN A 48 27.87 17.90 44.56
C GLN A 48 27.97 18.94 43.43
N GLY A 49 26.89 19.68 43.20
CA GLY A 49 26.87 20.80 42.25
C GLY A 49 25.56 21.57 42.30
N SER A 50 25.60 22.67 43.03
CA SER A 50 24.54 23.61 43.39
C SER A 50 23.90 24.36 42.21
N ALA A 51 22.60 24.64 42.28
CA ALA A 51 21.98 25.82 41.64
C ALA A 51 20.67 26.22 42.36
N PRO A 52 20.30 27.51 42.37
CA PRO A 52 19.54 28.14 43.46
C PRO A 52 18.03 28.21 43.23
N GLY A 53 17.28 28.28 44.33
CA GLY A 53 15.83 28.37 44.35
C GLY A 53 15.25 29.78 44.23
N TYR A 54 13.93 29.83 44.03
CA TYR A 54 13.03 30.89 44.47
C TYR A 54 11.67 30.28 44.90
N PRO A 55 10.89 30.93 45.78
CA PRO A 55 10.01 30.26 46.73
C PRO A 55 8.50 30.41 46.46
N GLY A 56 7.73 29.49 47.04
CA GLY A 56 6.52 29.81 47.82
C GLY A 56 5.18 29.89 47.08
N SER A 57 4.29 28.91 47.32
CA SER A 57 3.08 29.06 48.16
C SER A 57 1.98 28.06 47.79
N GLN A 58 1.63 27.19 48.75
CA GLN A 58 0.35 26.48 48.83
C GLN A 58 -0.10 26.54 50.29
N PRO A 59 -1.38 26.84 50.58
CA PRO A 59 -2.03 26.44 51.81
C PRO A 59 -2.87 25.17 51.58
N GLY A 60 -2.69 24.19 52.47
CA GLY A 60 -3.46 22.96 52.49
C GLY A 60 -4.84 23.09 53.15
N TYR A 61 -5.67 22.07 52.94
CA TYR A 61 -6.84 21.77 53.76
C TYR A 61 -6.76 20.32 54.27
N PRO A 62 -7.23 20.05 55.50
CA PRO A 62 -7.10 18.76 56.20
C PRO A 62 -8.27 17.78 55.91
N PRO A 63 -8.19 16.51 56.37
CA PRO A 63 -8.96 15.39 55.85
C PRO A 63 -10.19 15.06 56.70
N GLN A 64 -11.24 14.48 56.10
CA GLN A 64 -12.28 13.78 56.86
C GLN A 64 -12.74 12.47 56.19
N GLN A 65 -12.99 11.52 57.08
CA GLN A 65 -13.04 10.07 56.92
C GLN A 65 -14.40 9.56 56.45
N GLN A 66 -14.35 8.37 55.86
CA GLN A 66 -15.47 7.49 55.55
C GLN A 66 -16.18 6.99 56.81
N ALA A 67 -17.51 6.86 56.74
CA ALA A 67 -18.25 5.82 57.45
C ALA A 67 -19.48 5.42 56.62
N GLY A 68 -19.55 4.15 56.22
CA GLY A 68 -20.78 3.54 55.72
C GLY A 68 -21.61 2.96 56.87
N PHE A 69 -22.89 2.70 56.63
CA PHE A 69 -23.53 1.38 56.72
C PHE A 69 -25.07 1.44 56.56
N GLN A 70 -25.56 0.58 55.66
CA GLN A 70 -26.80 -0.23 55.66
C GLN A 70 -28.22 0.36 55.55
N ALA A 71 -28.99 -0.33 54.70
CA ALA A 71 -30.41 -0.19 54.38
C ALA A 71 -31.33 -0.96 55.34
N PRO A 72 -32.67 -0.76 55.24
CA PRO A 72 -33.54 -1.92 55.06
C PRO A 72 -34.75 -1.76 54.10
N THR A 73 -35.00 -2.84 53.35
CA THR A 73 -36.28 -3.53 53.01
C THR A 73 -37.47 -2.86 52.28
N GLN A 74 -37.73 -3.40 51.07
CA GLN A 74 -38.99 -3.92 50.45
C GLN A 74 -40.36 -3.21 50.61
N GLY A 75 -41.03 -3.01 49.47
CA GLY A 75 -42.51 -2.89 49.41
C GLY A 75 -43.11 -2.46 48.05
N ALA A 76 -43.59 -3.45 47.28
CA ALA A 76 -44.75 -3.43 46.35
C ALA A 76 -44.76 -2.62 45.01
N ALA A 77 -44.94 -3.37 43.90
CA ALA A 77 -45.62 -2.98 42.65
C ALA A 77 -47.15 -3.26 42.78
N PRO A 78 -48.10 -3.00 41.81
CA PRO A 78 -47.96 -2.69 40.37
C PRO A 78 -49.01 -1.71 39.75
N LYS A 79 -48.87 -1.34 38.46
CA LYS A 79 -49.84 -1.62 37.34
C LYS A 79 -49.53 -0.86 36.02
N PRO A 80 -50.02 -1.32 34.84
CA PRO A 80 -49.39 -1.11 33.53
C PRO A 80 -50.26 -0.44 32.44
N VAL A 81 -49.64 -0.25 31.24
CA VAL A 81 -50.21 -0.17 29.85
C VAL A 81 -50.57 1.25 29.33
N PRO A 82 -50.46 1.62 28.01
CA PRO A 82 -50.11 0.83 26.81
C PRO A 82 -48.98 1.36 25.89
N LYS A 83 -48.54 0.45 25.00
CA LYS A 83 -47.90 0.71 23.70
C LYS A 83 -48.90 1.35 22.72
N ALA A 84 -48.46 2.36 21.97
CA ALA A 84 -49.09 2.79 20.73
C ALA A 84 -48.05 2.92 19.62
N THR A 85 -48.12 2.00 18.67
CA THR A 85 -47.67 2.13 17.28
C THR A 85 -48.39 3.29 16.61
N MET A 86 -47.69 4.18 15.89
CA MET A 86 -48.18 4.75 14.63
C MET A 86 -47.04 5.40 13.85
N ALA A 87 -46.98 5.08 12.56
CA ALA A 87 -46.22 5.80 11.55
C ALA A 87 -46.92 7.14 11.25
N MET A 88 -46.17 8.22 11.07
CA MET A 88 -46.69 9.51 10.60
C MET A 88 -46.14 9.82 9.20
N SER A 89 -47.05 10.23 8.32
CA SER A 89 -46.82 10.67 6.93
C SER A 89 -46.40 12.14 6.86
N SER A 90 -45.75 12.49 5.75
CA SER A 90 -45.07 13.77 5.47
C SER A 90 -45.98 15.00 5.27
N GLU A 91 -47.27 14.94 5.61
CA GLU A 91 -48.19 16.08 5.44
C GLU A 91 -48.49 16.82 6.76
N ASP A 92 -48.33 16.16 7.91
CA ASP A 92 -48.61 16.77 9.22
C ASP A 92 -47.50 17.71 9.72
N ALA A 93 -46.31 17.66 9.13
CA ALA A 93 -45.18 18.54 9.48
C ALA A 93 -45.32 19.97 8.90
N MET A 94 -46.16 20.17 7.87
CA MET A 94 -46.35 21.47 7.22
C MET A 94 -47.40 22.36 7.91
N ALA A 95 -48.25 21.80 8.78
CA ALA A 95 -49.29 22.55 9.49
C ALA A 95 -48.78 23.25 10.77
N ALA A 96 -47.61 22.88 11.30
CA ALA A 96 -47.06 23.46 12.53
C ALA A 96 -46.24 24.75 12.32
N LEU A 97 -45.97 25.14 11.06
CA LEU A 97 -45.14 26.30 10.70
C LEU A 97 -45.94 27.58 10.37
N SER A 98 -47.28 27.55 10.42
CA SER A 98 -48.13 28.72 10.13
C SER A 98 -48.58 29.52 11.37
N ALA A 99 -48.06 29.22 12.56
CA ALA A 99 -48.51 29.82 13.82
C ALA A 99 -47.50 30.77 14.51
N ALA A 100 -46.37 31.09 13.88
CA ALA A 100 -45.41 32.07 14.39
C ALA A 100 -45.33 33.28 13.45
N GLY A 101 -46.28 34.20 13.60
CA GLY A 101 -46.33 35.44 12.83
C GLY A 101 -45.09 36.31 13.07
N LEU A 102 -44.19 36.36 12.08
CA LEU A 102 -43.16 37.38 11.93
C LEU A 102 -43.15 37.87 10.48
N SER A 103 -43.33 39.18 10.35
CA SER A 103 -43.54 39.95 9.12
C SER A 103 -42.33 40.02 8.19
N ALA A 104 -42.59 39.90 6.89
CA ALA A 104 -41.62 40.14 5.81
C ALA A 104 -41.32 41.64 5.63
N PRO A 105 -40.07 42.05 5.31
CA PRO A 105 -39.80 43.34 4.71
C PRO A 105 -39.53 43.23 3.20
N GLY A 106 -40.38 43.90 2.42
CA GLY A 106 -39.98 44.79 1.32
C GLY A 106 -39.64 44.17 -0.04
N GLN A 107 -40.62 44.05 -0.92
CA GLN A 107 -40.41 44.05 -2.37
C GLN A 107 -39.90 45.43 -2.83
N VAL A 108 -38.77 45.46 -3.53
CA VAL A 108 -38.37 46.57 -4.42
C VAL A 108 -38.23 46.00 -5.83
N ALA A 109 -38.99 46.56 -6.77
CA ALA A 109 -39.04 46.18 -8.17
C ALA A 109 -37.89 46.83 -8.99
N PRO A 110 -37.64 46.41 -10.24
CA PRO A 110 -36.31 46.26 -10.84
C PRO A 110 -35.77 47.53 -11.51
N GLY A 111 -34.44 47.73 -11.41
CA GLY A 111 -33.71 48.79 -12.10
C GLY A 111 -32.47 48.23 -12.82
N SER A 112 -32.44 48.46 -14.13
CA SER A 112 -31.39 48.18 -15.12
C SER A 112 -29.93 48.41 -14.65
N HIS A 113 -29.08 47.39 -14.82
CA HIS A 113 -27.77 47.49 -15.48
C HIS A 113 -27.25 46.07 -15.76
N ALA A 114 -27.66 45.50 -16.90
CA ALA A 114 -26.94 44.40 -17.54
C ALA A 114 -25.68 44.99 -18.17
N GLY A 115 -24.58 45.03 -17.41
CA GLY A 115 -23.24 45.35 -17.89
C GLY A 115 -22.38 44.11 -17.83
N THR A 116 -21.91 43.66 -19.00
CA THR A 116 -20.83 42.68 -19.15
C THR A 116 -19.64 43.10 -18.27
N GLY A 117 -19.35 42.33 -17.22
CA GLY A 117 -18.26 42.63 -16.29
C GLY A 117 -16.89 42.44 -16.92
N GLN A 118 -16.38 43.47 -17.59
CA GLN A 118 -14.93 43.62 -17.80
C GLN A 118 -14.28 43.88 -16.44
N ALA A 119 -13.17 43.18 -16.16
CA ALA A 119 -12.36 43.40 -14.97
C ALA A 119 -11.81 44.84 -14.94
N VAL A 120 -12.10 45.58 -13.87
CA VAL A 120 -11.50 46.89 -13.62
C VAL A 120 -10.06 46.68 -13.14
N PRO A 121 -9.04 47.31 -13.77
CA PRO A 121 -7.64 47.15 -13.34
C PRO A 121 -7.44 47.59 -11.88
N GLY A 122 -6.84 46.73 -11.05
CA GLY A 122 -6.52 47.04 -9.65
C GLY A 122 -7.56 46.60 -8.61
N GLU A 123 -8.59 45.86 -9.04
CA GLU A 123 -9.64 45.33 -8.16
C GLU A 123 -9.87 43.83 -8.41
N ILE A 124 -10.07 43.07 -7.34
CA ILE A 124 -10.36 41.63 -7.39
C ILE A 124 -11.74 41.40 -6.79
N THR A 125 -12.61 40.77 -7.56
CA THR A 125 -13.91 40.32 -7.09
C THR A 125 -13.82 38.88 -6.62
N VAL A 126 -14.48 38.58 -5.51
CA VAL A 126 -14.50 37.26 -4.88
C VAL A 126 -15.94 36.82 -4.66
N GLY A 127 -16.29 35.60 -5.05
CA GLY A 127 -17.63 35.08 -4.89
C GLY A 127 -17.83 33.73 -5.59
N ARG A 128 -19.07 33.21 -5.55
CA ARG A 128 -19.41 31.92 -6.17
C ARG A 128 -19.70 31.99 -7.67
N ASP A 129 -19.95 33.19 -8.20
CA ASP A 129 -20.16 33.40 -9.63
C ASP A 129 -18.84 33.18 -10.41
N PRO A 130 -18.85 32.41 -11.52
CA PRO A 130 -17.69 32.23 -12.39
C PRO A 130 -17.09 33.52 -12.95
N ALA A 131 -17.85 34.63 -12.98
CA ALA A 131 -17.38 35.93 -13.41
C ALA A 131 -16.46 36.64 -12.38
N ASN A 132 -16.29 36.08 -11.17
CA ASN A 132 -15.34 36.62 -10.19
C ASN A 132 -13.91 36.19 -10.51
N VAL A 133 -12.95 37.04 -10.14
CA VAL A 133 -11.51 36.73 -10.27
C VAL A 133 -11.12 35.56 -9.34
N ILE A 134 -11.71 35.51 -8.15
CA ILE A 134 -11.56 34.37 -7.24
C ILE A 134 -12.93 33.73 -7.04
N VAL A 135 -13.09 32.53 -7.62
CA VAL A 135 -14.32 31.76 -7.56
C VAL A 135 -14.28 30.81 -6.37
N PHE A 136 -15.23 30.96 -5.44
CA PHE A 136 -15.45 30.08 -4.30
C PHE A 136 -16.64 29.16 -4.57
N GLU A 137 -16.40 27.87 -4.75
CA GLU A 137 -17.47 26.85 -4.79
C GLU A 137 -17.96 26.49 -3.36
N ASN A 138 -18.25 27.51 -2.55
CA ASN A 138 -18.74 27.38 -1.19
C ASN A 138 -20.14 28.03 -1.08
N PRO A 139 -21.19 27.30 -0.64
CA PRO A 139 -22.54 27.84 -0.51
C PRO A 139 -22.65 29.02 0.46
N VAL A 140 -21.76 29.08 1.46
CA VAL A 140 -21.68 30.19 2.42
C VAL A 140 -21.23 31.49 1.74
N VAL A 141 -20.64 31.40 0.55
CA VAL A 141 -20.15 32.54 -0.20
C VAL A 141 -21.19 32.97 -1.26
N SER A 142 -21.69 34.21 -1.16
CA SER A 142 -22.59 34.81 -2.16
C SER A 142 -21.97 34.84 -3.57
N ALA A 143 -22.83 34.94 -4.59
CA ALA A 143 -22.43 34.98 -6.01
C ALA A 143 -21.37 36.05 -6.27
N ARG A 144 -21.54 37.26 -5.75
CA ARG A 144 -20.48 38.28 -5.62
C ARG A 144 -20.43 38.68 -4.15
N HIS A 145 -19.43 38.21 -3.42
CA HIS A 145 -19.40 38.30 -1.96
C HIS A 145 -18.65 39.53 -1.50
N ALA A 146 -17.41 39.67 -1.94
CA ALA A 146 -16.54 40.75 -1.53
C ALA A 146 -15.72 41.26 -2.71
N LYS A 147 -15.23 42.48 -2.55
CA LYS A 147 -14.30 43.16 -3.46
C LYS A 147 -13.05 43.51 -2.67
N ILE A 148 -11.90 43.29 -3.29
CA ILE A 148 -10.59 43.60 -2.73
C ILE A 148 -9.90 44.59 -3.66
N SER A 149 -9.37 45.67 -3.11
CA SER A 149 -8.62 46.68 -3.86
C SER A 149 -7.40 47.13 -3.07
N ARG A 150 -6.49 47.84 -3.74
CA ARG A 150 -5.39 48.54 -3.05
C ARG A 150 -5.98 49.60 -2.11
N ASN A 151 -5.44 49.72 -0.89
CA ASN A 151 -5.77 50.83 0.00
C ASN A 151 -4.79 52.00 -0.26
N PRO A 152 -5.26 53.24 -0.56
CA PRO A 152 -4.39 54.40 -0.74
C PRO A 152 -3.50 54.73 0.47
N GLN A 153 -3.89 54.27 1.67
CA GLN A 153 -3.14 54.47 2.92
C GLN A 153 -2.18 53.30 3.26
N GLY A 154 -2.09 52.27 2.40
CA GLY A 154 -1.27 51.08 2.61
C GLY A 154 -2.07 49.80 2.88
N GLY A 155 -1.56 48.66 2.42
CA GLY A 155 -2.22 47.37 2.48
C GLY A 155 -3.39 47.17 1.49
N LEU A 156 -4.31 46.26 1.85
CA LEU A 156 -5.48 45.90 1.05
C LEU A 156 -6.75 46.44 1.71
N LEU A 157 -7.71 46.86 0.90
CA LEU A 157 -9.07 47.19 1.34
C LEU A 157 -10.00 46.06 0.94
N VAL A 158 -10.68 45.47 1.90
CA VAL A 158 -11.71 44.46 1.68
C VAL A 158 -13.07 45.08 1.93
N GLN A 159 -13.94 45.02 0.93
CA GLN A 159 -15.29 45.57 0.97
C GLN A 159 -16.31 44.44 0.73
N ASP A 160 -17.27 44.31 1.63
CA ASP A 160 -18.41 43.42 1.46
C ASP A 160 -19.37 44.00 0.41
N LEU A 161 -19.83 43.18 -0.54
CA LEU A 161 -20.72 43.60 -1.63
C LEU A 161 -22.20 43.36 -1.31
N GLY A 162 -22.59 43.43 -0.03
CA GLY A 162 -23.94 43.10 0.42
C GLY A 162 -24.16 41.59 0.47
N SER A 163 -23.14 40.86 0.94
CA SER A 163 -23.18 39.40 0.99
C SER A 163 -24.21 38.90 2.00
N THR A 164 -24.82 37.76 1.69
CA THR A 164 -25.87 37.13 2.49
C THR A 164 -25.36 36.73 3.88
N ASN A 165 -24.15 36.19 3.93
CA ASN A 165 -23.55 35.69 5.16
C ASN A 165 -22.53 36.65 5.77
N GLY A 166 -22.24 37.80 5.16
CA GLY A 166 -21.32 38.80 5.67
C GLY A 166 -19.83 38.46 5.50
N THR A 167 -18.99 39.47 5.32
CA THR A 167 -17.53 39.34 5.42
C THR A 167 -17.09 39.61 6.85
N TYR A 168 -16.16 38.81 7.40
CA TYR A 168 -15.66 38.93 8.76
C TYR A 168 -14.14 39.08 8.82
N HIS A 169 -13.68 39.84 9.81
CA HIS A 169 -12.28 39.96 10.18
C HIS A 169 -12.17 39.86 11.70
N ARG A 170 -11.35 38.91 12.19
CA ARG A 170 -11.20 38.62 13.64
C ARG A 170 -12.53 38.41 14.39
N GLY A 171 -13.48 37.75 13.73
CA GLY A 171 -14.81 37.45 14.29
C GLY A 171 -15.83 38.59 14.19
N GLU A 172 -15.43 39.79 13.78
CA GLU A 172 -16.34 40.92 13.59
C GLU A 172 -16.78 41.06 12.14
N ARG A 173 -18.08 41.30 11.91
CA ARG A 173 -18.61 41.54 10.56
C ARG A 173 -18.16 42.91 10.07
N ILE A 174 -17.56 42.96 8.89
CA ILE A 174 -17.05 44.17 8.26
C ILE A 174 -17.85 44.53 7.02
N GLN A 175 -18.14 45.82 6.83
CA GLN A 175 -18.62 46.35 5.55
C GLN A 175 -17.46 46.77 4.65
N SER A 176 -16.45 47.40 5.24
CA SER A 176 -15.19 47.73 4.59
C SER A 176 -14.08 47.77 5.65
N ARG A 177 -12.93 47.16 5.38
CA ARG A 177 -11.80 47.13 6.31
C ARG A 177 -10.47 47.10 5.56
N ALA A 178 -9.52 47.91 6.03
CA ALA A 178 -8.13 47.79 5.64
C ALA A 178 -7.47 46.61 6.37
N VAL A 179 -6.79 45.76 5.62
CA VAL A 179 -6.15 44.53 6.10
C VAL A 179 -4.78 44.34 5.46
N SER A 180 -3.89 43.68 6.20
CA SER A 180 -2.56 43.30 5.75
C SER A 180 -2.53 41.89 5.14
N LEU A 181 -1.42 41.52 4.47
CA LEU A 181 -1.25 40.18 3.87
C LEU A 181 -1.20 39.04 4.90
N SER A 182 -0.89 39.36 6.16
CA SER A 182 -0.81 38.39 7.26
C SER A 182 -2.13 38.24 8.02
N GLU A 183 -3.17 38.98 7.66
CA GLU A 183 -4.48 38.89 8.30
C GLU A 183 -5.42 38.00 7.48
N ASP A 184 -6.22 37.22 8.19
CA ASP A 184 -7.23 36.33 7.58
C ASP A 184 -8.60 37.02 7.54
N ILE A 185 -9.26 36.91 6.40
CA ILE A 185 -10.65 37.32 6.19
C ILE A 185 -11.51 36.08 6.05
N TYR A 186 -12.78 36.19 6.43
CA TYR A 186 -13.76 35.15 6.22
C TYR A 186 -14.93 35.68 5.39
N LEU A 187 -15.32 34.96 4.34
CA LEU A 187 -16.51 35.20 3.55
C LEU A 187 -17.62 34.29 4.09
N GLY A 188 -18.46 34.82 4.97
CA GLY A 188 -19.22 34.06 5.95
C GLY A 188 -18.25 33.27 6.83
N SER A 189 -18.22 31.95 6.68
CA SER A 189 -17.24 31.08 7.34
C SER A 189 -16.16 30.52 6.42
N ALA A 190 -16.14 30.91 5.15
CA ALA A 190 -15.11 30.46 4.20
C ALA A 190 -13.86 31.33 4.36
N PRO A 191 -12.68 30.76 4.70
CA PRO A 191 -11.47 31.56 4.84
C PRO A 191 -11.00 32.09 3.48
N LEU A 192 -10.61 33.36 3.47
CA LEU A 192 -10.00 34.08 2.38
C LEU A 192 -8.66 34.62 2.89
N ARG A 193 -7.57 33.91 2.57
CA ARG A 193 -6.23 34.31 2.97
C ARG A 193 -5.76 35.48 2.12
N MET A 194 -5.39 36.60 2.75
CA MET A 194 -4.85 37.76 2.02
C MET A 194 -3.51 37.46 1.34
N SER A 195 -2.82 36.41 1.78
CA SER A 195 -1.61 35.87 1.17
C SER A 195 -1.83 35.01 -0.09
N ASP A 196 -3.06 34.89 -0.61
CA ASP A 196 -3.27 34.27 -1.93
C ASP A 196 -2.48 35.04 -3.01
N PRO A 197 -1.66 34.39 -3.86
CA PRO A 197 -0.83 35.09 -4.86
C PRO A 197 -1.59 36.02 -5.78
N ARG A 198 -2.87 35.74 -6.07
CA ARG A 198 -3.72 36.61 -6.90
C ARG A 198 -4.07 37.90 -6.15
N ILE A 199 -4.35 37.81 -4.85
CA ILE A 199 -4.66 38.94 -3.97
C ILE A 199 -3.39 39.72 -3.65
N ALA A 200 -2.31 39.03 -3.28
CA ALA A 200 -1.00 39.62 -3.05
C ALA A 200 -0.48 40.34 -4.30
N GLY A 201 -0.81 39.85 -5.51
CA GLY A 201 -0.55 40.50 -6.79
C GLY A 201 -1.13 41.91 -6.94
N LEU A 202 -2.11 42.29 -6.11
CA LEU A 202 -2.58 43.67 -6.04
C LEU A 202 -1.53 44.60 -5.43
N ILE A 203 -0.66 44.16 -4.54
CA ILE A 203 0.31 45.04 -3.87
C ILE A 203 1.77 44.60 -4.05
N ILE A 204 2.01 43.40 -4.59
CA ILE A 204 3.33 42.86 -4.91
C ILE A 204 3.39 42.54 -6.40
N ALA A 205 4.36 43.12 -7.10
CA ALA A 205 4.64 42.84 -8.50
C ALA A 205 6.07 42.29 -8.64
N VAL A 206 6.23 41.15 -9.32
CA VAL A 206 7.54 40.61 -9.68
C VAL A 206 7.88 41.15 -11.08
N ASN A 207 8.71 42.19 -11.15
CA ASN A 207 9.09 42.83 -12.42
C ASN A 207 10.17 42.02 -13.15
N ARG A 208 11.10 41.42 -12.40
CA ARG A 208 12.13 40.51 -12.90
C ARG A 208 12.27 39.32 -11.96
N PRO A 209 12.06 38.07 -12.42
CA PRO A 209 12.23 36.91 -11.57
C PRO A 209 13.72 36.75 -11.20
N PRO A 210 14.07 36.70 -9.90
CA PRO A 210 15.46 36.67 -9.46
C PRO A 210 16.16 35.36 -9.81
N GLN A 211 17.41 35.43 -10.26
CA GLN A 211 18.24 34.25 -10.52
C GLN A 211 18.79 33.67 -9.22
N ARG A 212 18.94 32.34 -9.16
CA ARG A 212 19.32 31.63 -7.93
C ARG A 212 20.70 32.09 -7.45
N GLY A 213 20.79 32.50 -6.19
CA GLY A 213 22.02 33.02 -5.58
C GLY A 213 22.45 34.41 -6.02
N GLN A 214 21.70 35.08 -6.92
CA GLN A 214 21.93 36.49 -7.23
C GLN A 214 21.10 37.39 -6.32
N PRO A 215 21.67 38.52 -5.84
CA PRO A 215 20.94 39.50 -5.08
C PRO A 215 19.86 40.16 -5.95
N PHE A 216 18.68 40.38 -5.39
CA PHE A 216 17.60 41.11 -6.03
C PHE A 216 17.00 42.15 -5.09
N VAL A 217 16.47 43.22 -5.66
CA VAL A 217 16.03 44.40 -4.92
C VAL A 217 14.52 44.41 -4.76
N VAL A 218 14.08 44.69 -3.53
CA VAL A 218 12.67 44.87 -3.17
C VAL A 218 12.45 46.33 -2.76
N GLY A 219 11.44 46.99 -3.31
CA GLY A 219 11.12 48.38 -2.98
C GLY A 219 9.83 48.86 -3.64
N SER A 220 9.43 50.12 -3.43
CA SER A 220 8.23 50.69 -4.04
C SER A 220 8.46 51.27 -5.44
N ASP A 221 9.72 51.43 -5.85
CA ASP A 221 10.07 51.89 -7.19
C ASP A 221 9.87 50.78 -8.25
N ALA A 222 9.41 51.17 -9.43
CA ALA A 222 9.16 50.26 -10.55
C ALA A 222 10.46 49.67 -11.15
N SER A 223 11.63 50.26 -10.86
CA SER A 223 12.95 49.74 -11.24
C SER A 223 13.44 48.59 -10.37
N CYS A 224 12.78 48.29 -9.24
CA CYS A 224 13.11 47.15 -8.39
C CYS A 224 12.75 45.83 -9.09
N ASP A 225 13.46 44.75 -8.76
CA ASP A 225 13.15 43.41 -9.28
C ASP A 225 11.78 42.94 -8.78
N ILE A 226 11.43 43.33 -7.56
CA ILE A 226 10.10 43.16 -6.96
C ILE A 226 9.62 44.52 -6.45
N THR A 227 8.48 44.97 -6.97
CA THR A 227 7.83 46.20 -6.52
C THR A 227 6.74 45.91 -5.50
N LEU A 228 6.76 46.66 -4.40
CA LEU A 228 5.72 46.64 -3.37
C LEU A 228 5.02 47.99 -3.32
N HIS A 229 3.72 47.99 -3.57
CA HIS A 229 2.89 49.18 -3.55
C HIS A 229 2.35 49.44 -2.14
N ASP A 230 3.21 49.99 -1.27
CA ASP A 230 2.83 50.42 0.08
C ASP A 230 3.57 51.71 0.48
N PRO A 231 2.90 52.72 1.09
CA PRO A 231 3.51 53.98 1.49
C PRO A 231 4.67 53.85 2.49
N GLN A 232 4.73 52.75 3.25
CA GLN A 232 5.77 52.50 4.24
C GLN A 232 7.03 51.88 3.63
N VAL A 233 6.96 51.43 2.37
CA VAL A 233 8.08 50.82 1.66
C VAL A 233 8.87 51.88 0.89
N ALA A 234 10.16 52.01 1.20
CA ALA A 234 11.08 52.90 0.49
C ALA A 234 11.23 52.54 -1.00
N PRO A 235 11.58 53.51 -1.89
CA PRO A 235 11.76 53.27 -3.33
C PRO A 235 12.67 52.07 -3.63
N ARG A 236 13.80 51.97 -2.91
CA ARG A 236 14.63 50.77 -2.82
C ARG A 236 14.80 50.44 -1.36
N HIS A 237 14.12 49.41 -0.86
CA HIS A 237 14.01 49.16 0.57
C HIS A 237 15.10 48.21 1.06
N CYS A 238 15.14 47.01 0.49
CA CYS A 238 16.10 45.98 0.87
C CYS A 238 16.56 45.18 -0.33
N GLN A 239 17.69 44.51 -0.17
CA GLN A 239 18.21 43.50 -1.08
C GLN A 239 18.08 42.12 -0.43
N LEU A 240 17.61 41.16 -1.21
CA LEU A 240 17.47 39.76 -0.79
C LEU A 240 18.40 38.90 -1.63
N THR A 241 19.12 37.98 -0.96
CA THR A 241 19.99 37.00 -1.62
C THR A 241 19.66 35.60 -1.09
N GLU A 242 19.28 34.68 -1.97
CA GLU A 242 18.95 33.30 -1.59
C GLU A 242 20.19 32.56 -1.07
N LEU A 243 20.09 31.90 0.09
CA LEU A 243 21.20 31.17 0.70
C LEU A 243 21.21 29.68 0.27
N PRO A 244 22.39 29.04 0.13
CA PRO A 244 22.50 27.63 -0.30
C PRO A 244 21.78 26.61 0.58
N GLY A 245 21.50 26.95 1.85
CA GLY A 245 20.78 26.10 2.82
C GLY A 245 19.28 26.39 2.93
N GLY A 246 18.72 27.25 2.06
CA GLY A 246 17.37 27.79 2.18
C GLY A 246 17.31 29.06 3.03
N GLY A 247 16.30 29.89 2.79
CA GLY A 247 16.19 31.23 3.39
C GLY A 247 16.87 32.33 2.56
N PHE A 248 16.89 33.54 3.10
CA PHE A 248 17.37 34.74 2.43
C PHE A 248 18.29 35.52 3.35
N GLN A 249 19.43 35.99 2.83
CA GLN A 249 20.13 37.09 3.44
C GLN A 249 19.39 38.38 3.06
N VAL A 250 18.99 39.14 4.07
CA VAL A 250 18.27 40.40 3.95
C VAL A 250 19.22 41.52 4.28
N GLN A 251 19.42 42.45 3.35
CA GLN A 251 20.24 43.65 3.54
C GLN A 251 19.38 44.90 3.37
N ASP A 252 19.34 45.77 4.37
CA ASP A 252 18.68 47.07 4.25
C ASP A 252 19.48 48.00 3.34
N LEU A 253 18.82 48.70 2.41
CA LEU A 253 19.48 49.60 1.46
C LEU A 253 19.47 51.07 1.93
N GLY A 254 19.42 51.30 3.24
CA GLY A 254 19.29 52.63 3.84
C GLY A 254 17.86 53.13 3.81
N SER A 255 16.90 52.23 4.07
CA SER A 255 15.48 52.58 4.05
C SER A 255 15.14 53.54 5.21
N PRO A 256 14.32 54.59 5.01
CA PRO A 256 13.99 55.54 6.07
C PRO A 256 13.28 54.90 7.27
N ASN A 257 12.47 53.87 6.98
CA ASN A 257 11.66 53.17 7.98
C ASN A 257 12.37 51.94 8.58
N GLY A 258 13.53 51.56 8.03
CA GLY A 258 14.33 50.40 8.43
C GLY A 258 13.73 49.05 8.02
N THR A 259 14.60 48.06 7.83
CA THR A 259 14.21 46.66 7.64
C THR A 259 14.35 45.88 8.95
N ALA A 260 13.43 44.97 9.26
CA ALA A 260 13.53 44.03 10.39
C ALA A 260 13.07 42.62 9.99
N ILE A 261 13.32 41.61 10.83
CA ILE A 261 12.88 40.22 10.60
C ILE A 261 12.03 39.77 11.79
N ASP A 262 10.84 39.22 11.50
CA ASP A 262 9.82 38.65 12.40
C ASP A 262 9.22 39.62 13.43
N ASN A 263 9.98 40.61 13.89
CA ASN A 263 9.54 41.65 14.82
C ASN A 263 10.11 43.02 14.40
N ALA A 264 9.24 44.02 14.25
CA ALA A 264 9.61 45.38 13.85
C ALA A 264 10.55 46.11 14.84
N SER A 265 10.67 45.61 16.09
CA SER A 265 11.49 46.21 17.13
C SER A 265 13.01 46.04 16.93
N PHE A 266 13.45 45.15 16.04
CA PHE A 266 14.87 44.87 15.81
C PHE A 266 15.27 45.17 14.37
N ARG A 267 15.68 46.41 14.12
CA ARG A 267 16.19 46.83 12.80
C ARG A 267 17.52 46.14 12.48
N ILE A 268 17.66 45.71 11.24
CA ILE A 268 18.85 45.05 10.71
C ILE A 268 19.51 45.95 9.66
N GLN A 269 20.84 45.88 9.56
CA GLN A 269 21.56 46.31 8.35
C GLN A 269 21.75 45.13 7.40
N THR A 270 22.13 43.97 7.94
CA THR A 270 22.18 42.69 7.22
C THR A 270 21.91 41.56 8.20
N ALA A 271 21.02 40.64 7.85
CA ALA A 271 20.76 39.45 8.65
C ALA A 271 20.24 38.30 7.77
N ASN A 272 20.43 37.07 8.23
CA ASN A 272 19.87 35.90 7.56
C ASN A 272 18.46 35.63 8.11
N ALA A 273 17.50 35.52 7.19
CA ALA A 273 16.11 35.16 7.47
C ALA A 273 15.84 33.75 6.95
N ASN A 274 15.09 32.97 7.73
CA ASN A 274 14.64 31.65 7.28
C ASN A 274 13.54 31.80 6.23
N ALA A 275 13.29 30.74 5.45
CA ALA A 275 12.24 30.76 4.41
C ALA A 275 10.81 30.99 4.97
N THR A 276 10.61 30.75 6.27
CA THR A 276 9.34 30.97 6.99
C THR A 276 9.27 32.33 7.68
N SER A 277 10.36 33.10 7.71
CA SER A 277 10.38 34.40 8.37
C SER A 277 9.59 35.45 7.59
N THR A 278 9.14 36.47 8.31
CA THR A 278 8.51 37.67 7.74
C THR A 278 9.49 38.82 7.76
N VAL A 279 9.79 39.42 6.61
CA VAL A 279 10.61 40.64 6.54
C VAL A 279 9.69 41.83 6.74
N MET A 280 9.97 42.63 7.75
CA MET A 280 9.28 43.89 8.02
C MET A 280 10.00 45.00 7.24
N LEU A 281 9.30 45.60 6.28
CA LEU A 281 9.77 46.73 5.49
C LEU A 281 9.13 48.00 6.06
N GLY A 282 9.79 48.62 7.03
CA GLY A 282 9.13 49.54 7.95
C GLY A 282 8.07 48.78 8.77
N GLY A 283 6.80 49.14 8.60
CA GLY A 283 5.67 48.43 9.19
C GLY A 283 4.98 47.43 8.27
N PHE A 284 5.42 47.28 7.02
CA PHE A 284 4.81 46.34 6.06
C PHE A 284 5.37 44.91 6.25
N PRO A 285 4.54 43.91 6.60
CA PRO A 285 4.98 42.52 6.72
C PRO A 285 5.04 41.85 5.35
N LEU A 286 6.22 41.37 4.96
CA LEU A 286 6.45 40.57 3.76
C LEU A 286 6.86 39.13 4.15
N PRO A 287 5.93 38.17 4.14
CA PRO A 287 6.26 36.77 4.38
C PRO A 287 7.17 36.23 3.27
N LEU A 288 8.37 35.75 3.61
CA LEU A 288 9.33 35.26 2.60
C LEU A 288 8.82 34.02 1.86
N GLN A 289 7.96 33.22 2.51
CA GLN A 289 7.31 32.08 1.88
C GLN A 289 6.32 32.51 0.78
N LEU A 290 5.59 33.61 0.98
CA LEU A 290 4.71 34.18 -0.04
C LEU A 290 5.53 34.70 -1.21
N LEU A 291 6.60 35.45 -0.91
CA LEU A 291 7.51 35.97 -1.91
C LEU A 291 8.13 34.85 -2.76
N ALA A 292 8.59 33.77 -2.13
CA ALA A 292 9.13 32.60 -2.82
C ALA A 292 8.10 31.96 -3.77
N ARG A 293 6.85 31.78 -3.32
CA ARG A 293 5.76 31.27 -4.18
C ARG A 293 5.47 32.19 -5.36
N MET A 294 5.47 33.51 -5.15
CA MET A 294 5.25 34.49 -6.23
C MET A 294 6.40 34.48 -7.24
N ILE A 295 7.65 34.35 -6.77
CA ILE A 295 8.83 34.18 -7.62
C ILE A 295 8.78 32.86 -8.40
N GLU A 296 8.42 31.74 -7.77
CA GLU A 296 8.27 30.44 -8.44
C GLU A 296 7.15 30.45 -9.48
N SER A 297 5.99 31.05 -9.14
CA SER A 297 4.89 31.26 -10.07
C SER A 297 5.30 32.14 -11.26
N ALA A 298 6.19 33.11 -11.06
CA ALA A 298 6.74 33.95 -12.12
C ALA A 298 7.86 33.25 -12.92
N LYS A 299 8.58 32.28 -12.34
CA LYS A 299 9.61 31.47 -12.99
C LYS A 299 9.05 30.35 -13.87
N GLY A 300 7.78 29.98 -13.71
CA GLY A 300 7.11 29.02 -14.59
C GLY A 300 7.55 27.57 -14.41
N GLU A 301 8.12 27.18 -13.26
CA GLU A 301 8.31 25.77 -12.91
C GLU A 301 7.00 25.19 -12.36
N GLY A 302 6.01 25.17 -13.24
CA GLY A 302 4.66 24.77 -12.93
C GLY A 302 4.47 23.27 -12.94
N SER A 303 3.66 22.79 -11.99
CA SER A 303 3.04 21.46 -12.03
C SER A 303 2.60 21.06 -13.45
N VAL A 304 2.56 19.75 -13.72
CA VAL A 304 2.01 19.15 -14.96
C VAL A 304 0.71 19.81 -15.45
N MET A 305 -0.08 20.40 -14.55
CA MET A 305 -1.33 21.11 -14.87
C MET A 305 -1.14 22.51 -15.46
N GLN A 306 -0.14 23.28 -15.03
CA GLN A 306 0.20 24.57 -15.66
C GLN A 306 0.69 24.36 -17.11
N MET A 307 1.41 23.27 -17.36
CA MET A 307 1.79 22.86 -18.72
C MET A 307 0.57 22.45 -19.56
N ALA A 308 -0.44 21.80 -18.97
CA ALA A 308 -1.68 21.45 -19.65
C ALA A 308 -2.56 22.67 -19.97
N GLU A 309 -2.68 23.63 -19.05
CA GLU A 309 -3.37 24.91 -19.30
C GLU A 309 -2.68 25.73 -20.41
N GLN A 310 -1.35 25.81 -20.38
CA GLN A 310 -0.57 26.43 -21.46
C GLN A 310 -0.73 25.71 -22.80
N ALA A 311 -0.77 24.37 -22.80
CA ALA A 311 -0.98 23.57 -24.00
C ALA A 311 -2.39 23.79 -24.63
N VAL A 312 -3.41 24.05 -23.80
CA VAL A 312 -4.75 24.41 -24.29
C VAL A 312 -4.78 25.82 -24.89
N GLN A 313 -4.07 26.79 -24.31
CA GLN A 313 -4.01 28.17 -24.80
C GLN A 313 -3.28 28.30 -26.16
N GLY A 314 -2.32 27.42 -26.46
CA GLY A 314 -1.59 27.39 -27.73
C GLY A 314 -2.22 26.50 -28.81
N LEU A 315 -3.39 25.92 -28.57
CA LEU A 315 -3.99 24.93 -29.46
C LEU A 315 -4.69 25.60 -30.66
N ASN A 316 -4.33 25.19 -31.88
CA ASN A 316 -5.07 25.60 -33.07
C ASN A 316 -6.42 24.85 -33.15
N LEU A 317 -7.50 25.53 -32.74
CA LEU A 317 -8.87 25.01 -32.69
C LEU A 317 -9.54 24.87 -34.07
N ASP A 318 -8.88 25.30 -35.15
CA ASP A 318 -9.39 25.18 -36.53
C ASP A 318 -9.09 23.81 -37.15
N LYS A 319 -8.25 22.98 -36.51
CA LYS A 319 -8.05 21.60 -36.95
C LYS A 319 -9.36 20.80 -36.84
N PRO A 320 -9.78 20.07 -37.88
CA PRO A 320 -11.01 19.29 -37.86
C PRO A 320 -10.94 18.11 -36.88
N VAL A 321 -9.72 17.63 -36.58
CA VAL A 321 -9.44 16.53 -35.67
C VAL A 321 -8.30 16.94 -34.75
N ILE A 322 -8.52 16.83 -33.45
CA ILE A 322 -7.53 17.07 -32.39
C ILE A 322 -7.29 15.75 -31.67
N VAL A 323 -6.07 15.23 -31.75
CA VAL A 323 -5.66 14.07 -30.95
C VAL A 323 -5.20 14.55 -29.58
N VAL A 324 -5.88 14.07 -28.54
CA VAL A 324 -5.50 14.31 -27.14
C VAL A 324 -4.66 13.14 -26.65
N GLY A 325 -3.52 13.45 -26.03
CA GLY A 325 -2.65 12.40 -25.50
C GLY A 325 -1.49 12.95 -24.69
N ARG A 326 -0.70 12.05 -24.11
CA ARG A 326 0.49 12.42 -23.34
C ARG A 326 1.76 12.49 -24.19
N ALA A 327 1.77 11.84 -25.36
CA ALA A 327 2.96 11.79 -26.20
C ALA A 327 3.16 13.14 -26.95
N PRO A 328 4.41 13.54 -27.25
CA PRO A 328 4.69 14.77 -28.00
C PRO A 328 4.05 14.84 -29.40
N GLY A 329 3.64 13.69 -29.96
CA GLY A 329 2.94 13.61 -31.24
C GLY A 329 1.42 13.78 -31.16
N ALA A 330 0.86 14.09 -29.99
CA ALA A 330 -0.54 14.49 -29.86
C ALA A 330 -0.71 15.98 -30.16
N ASP A 331 -1.87 16.39 -30.68
CA ASP A 331 -2.17 17.81 -30.92
C ASP A 331 -2.34 18.56 -29.59
N LEU A 332 -3.10 17.97 -28.65
CA LEU A 332 -3.19 18.44 -27.27
C LEU A 332 -2.39 17.50 -26.36
N VAL A 333 -1.19 17.96 -25.98
CA VAL A 333 -0.29 17.22 -25.09
C VAL A 333 -0.69 17.48 -23.63
N LEU A 334 -1.22 16.46 -22.97
CA LEU A 334 -1.52 16.48 -21.54
C LEU A 334 -0.47 15.64 -20.81
N PRO A 335 0.55 16.25 -20.16
CA PRO A 335 1.69 15.55 -19.57
C PRO A 335 1.35 14.79 -18.27
N HIS A 336 0.17 14.17 -18.18
CA HIS A 336 -0.32 13.53 -16.96
C HIS A 336 -0.12 12.00 -16.97
N PRO A 337 0.36 11.40 -15.85
CA PRO A 337 0.62 9.96 -15.74
C PRO A 337 -0.54 9.04 -16.15
N SER A 338 -1.79 9.42 -15.86
CA SER A 338 -2.97 8.64 -16.22
C SER A 338 -3.47 8.83 -17.67
N VAL A 339 -2.81 9.68 -18.47
CA VAL A 339 -3.16 9.91 -19.88
C VAL A 339 -2.31 9.00 -20.78
N SER A 340 -2.96 8.29 -21.72
CA SER A 340 -2.26 7.43 -22.69
C SER A 340 -1.53 8.27 -23.75
N GLY A 341 -0.48 7.72 -24.38
CA GLY A 341 0.33 8.44 -25.38
C GLY A 341 -0.52 9.08 -26.50
N ARG A 342 -1.46 8.31 -27.06
CA ARG A 342 -2.64 8.80 -27.80
C ARG A 342 -3.85 8.29 -27.03
N HIS A 343 -4.65 9.18 -26.47
CA HIS A 343 -5.73 8.81 -25.53
C HIS A 343 -7.09 8.87 -26.22
N ALA A 344 -7.42 10.03 -26.78
CA ALA A 344 -8.71 10.29 -27.39
C ALA A 344 -8.53 11.15 -28.65
N GLU A 345 -9.52 11.09 -29.53
CA GLU A 345 -9.66 11.94 -30.71
C GLU A 345 -10.91 12.81 -30.50
N ILE A 346 -10.78 14.12 -30.68
CA ILE A 346 -11.88 15.08 -30.66
C ILE A 346 -12.02 15.63 -32.07
N ARG A 347 -13.15 15.33 -32.72
CA ARG A 347 -13.46 15.74 -34.09
C ARG A 347 -14.60 16.75 -34.10
N LYS A 348 -14.38 17.91 -34.71
CA LYS A 348 -15.41 18.95 -34.86
C LYS A 348 -16.42 18.53 -35.95
N GLN A 349 -17.71 18.61 -35.65
CA GLN A 349 -18.79 18.33 -36.61
C GLN A 349 -19.32 19.63 -37.24
N GLN A 350 -20.01 19.51 -38.38
CA GLN A 350 -20.53 20.65 -39.15
C GLN A 350 -21.61 21.46 -38.41
N ASP A 351 -22.22 20.87 -37.38
CA ASP A 351 -23.25 21.47 -36.52
C ASP A 351 -22.68 22.17 -35.27
N GLY A 352 -21.35 22.27 -35.15
CA GLY A 352 -20.68 22.90 -34.00
C GLY A 352 -20.51 21.99 -32.77
N ARG A 353 -20.92 20.72 -32.84
CA ARG A 353 -20.66 19.71 -31.79
C ARG A 353 -19.33 19.00 -31.98
N PHE A 354 -18.88 18.30 -30.95
CA PHE A 354 -17.61 17.57 -30.95
C PHE A 354 -17.82 16.07 -30.81
N GLN A 355 -17.41 15.28 -31.81
CA GLN A 355 -17.34 13.84 -31.69
C GLN A 355 -16.05 13.43 -30.97
N ILE A 356 -16.19 12.85 -29.79
CA ILE A 356 -15.09 12.34 -28.98
C ILE A 356 -15.02 10.83 -29.17
N ARG A 357 -13.85 10.32 -29.52
CA ARG A 357 -13.57 8.89 -29.68
C ARG A 357 -12.41 8.47 -28.79
N ASP A 358 -12.60 7.42 -28.00
CA ASP A 358 -11.51 6.80 -27.24
C ASP A 358 -10.64 5.96 -28.18
N LEU A 359 -9.31 6.13 -28.12
CA LEU A 359 -8.36 5.44 -29.00
C LEU A 359 -7.83 4.14 -28.37
N GLY A 360 -8.64 3.46 -27.56
CA GLY A 360 -8.23 2.27 -26.80
C GLY A 360 -7.32 2.64 -25.62
N SER A 361 -7.65 3.73 -24.94
CA SER A 361 -6.84 4.25 -23.85
C SER A 361 -6.80 3.29 -22.65
N THR A 362 -5.73 3.39 -21.85
CA THR A 362 -5.51 2.48 -20.71
C THR A 362 -6.53 2.70 -19.59
N ASN A 363 -6.95 3.95 -19.38
CA ASN A 363 -7.85 4.35 -18.30
C ASN A 363 -9.26 4.69 -18.80
N GLY A 364 -9.48 4.73 -20.11
CA GLY A 364 -10.75 5.13 -20.71
C GLY A 364 -10.91 6.65 -20.78
N THR A 365 -11.71 7.06 -21.77
CA THR A 365 -12.26 8.41 -21.88
C THR A 365 -13.67 8.44 -21.33
N PHE A 366 -14.00 9.49 -20.59
CA PHE A 366 -15.33 9.66 -19.99
C PHE A 366 -15.92 10.99 -20.40
N VAL A 367 -17.22 11.04 -20.64
CA VAL A 367 -17.97 12.29 -20.88
C VAL A 367 -19.08 12.34 -19.86
N ASN A 368 -19.12 13.42 -19.06
CA ASN A 368 -20.05 13.58 -17.93
C ASN A 368 -20.07 12.35 -17.00
N GLY A 369 -18.93 11.65 -16.93
CA GLY A 369 -18.71 10.49 -16.09
C GLY A 369 -19.07 9.12 -16.67
N ALA A 370 -19.76 9.06 -17.82
CA ALA A 370 -19.98 7.80 -18.52
C ALA A 370 -18.75 7.44 -19.36
N ARG A 371 -18.29 6.18 -19.29
CA ARG A 371 -17.18 5.71 -20.14
C ARG A 371 -17.66 5.59 -21.57
N ILE A 372 -16.94 6.20 -22.50
CA ILE A 372 -17.31 6.23 -23.91
C ILE A 372 -16.34 5.43 -24.77
N THR A 373 -16.82 4.97 -25.91
CA THR A 373 -15.96 4.57 -27.04
C THR A 373 -16.06 5.61 -28.16
N THR A 374 -17.27 6.11 -28.41
CA THR A 374 -17.52 7.29 -29.24
C THR A 374 -18.73 8.01 -28.67
N TYR A 375 -18.71 9.34 -28.63
CA TYR A 375 -19.78 10.19 -28.11
C TYR A 375 -19.80 11.52 -28.85
N VAL A 376 -20.96 12.13 -29.03
CA VAL A 376 -21.09 13.48 -29.61
C VAL A 376 -21.43 14.45 -28.49
N ALA A 377 -20.44 15.25 -28.09
CA ALA A 377 -20.53 16.23 -27.01
C ALA A 377 -20.92 17.61 -27.52
N GLY A 378 -21.72 18.32 -26.72
CA GLY A 378 -22.07 19.72 -26.93
C GLY A 378 -21.20 20.69 -26.13
N PRO A 379 -21.35 22.00 -26.36
CA PRO A 379 -20.77 23.03 -25.49
C PRO A 379 -21.24 22.84 -24.03
N GLY A 380 -20.32 22.89 -23.08
CA GLY A 380 -20.54 22.68 -21.64
C GLY A 380 -20.26 21.25 -21.15
N ASP A 381 -20.15 20.27 -22.05
CA ASP A 381 -19.82 18.89 -21.68
C ASP A 381 -18.39 18.77 -21.14
N ARG A 382 -18.21 17.92 -20.13
CA ARG A 382 -16.92 17.69 -19.49
C ARG A 382 -16.32 16.38 -19.98
N VAL A 383 -15.16 16.46 -20.60
CA VAL A 383 -14.43 15.29 -21.12
C VAL A 383 -13.30 14.96 -20.16
N THR A 384 -13.42 13.86 -19.45
CA THR A 384 -12.37 13.38 -18.55
C THR A 384 -11.48 12.38 -19.27
N VAL A 385 -10.19 12.67 -19.29
CA VAL A 385 -9.12 11.91 -19.92
C VAL A 385 -8.12 11.56 -18.83
N GLY A 386 -8.22 10.35 -18.27
CA GLY A 386 -7.47 9.99 -17.06
C GLY A 386 -7.91 10.84 -15.85
N ALA A 387 -6.99 11.59 -15.24
CA ALA A 387 -7.24 12.48 -14.10
C ALA A 387 -7.33 13.95 -14.52
N VAL A 388 -7.35 14.24 -15.83
CA VAL A 388 -7.51 15.58 -16.39
C VAL A 388 -8.94 15.72 -16.90
N THR A 389 -9.60 16.83 -16.59
CA THR A 389 -10.91 17.18 -17.15
C THR A 389 -10.76 18.34 -18.11
N LEU A 390 -11.16 18.13 -19.35
CA LEU A 390 -11.25 19.14 -20.41
C LEU A 390 -12.66 19.73 -20.42
N LEU A 391 -12.73 21.05 -20.47
CA LEU A 391 -13.98 21.81 -20.59
C LEU A 391 -14.21 22.13 -22.07
N LEU A 392 -15.32 21.64 -22.63
CA LEU A 392 -15.72 21.97 -23.99
C LEU A 392 -16.58 23.23 -23.98
N GLY A 393 -16.20 24.20 -24.79
CA GLY A 393 -16.92 25.42 -25.06
C GLY A 393 -17.58 25.46 -26.43
N ALA A 394 -18.16 26.62 -26.77
CA ALA A 394 -18.80 26.82 -28.07
C ALA A 394 -17.80 26.85 -29.24
N ARG A 395 -16.52 27.17 -28.97
CA ARG A 395 -15.47 27.29 -30.00
C ARG A 395 -14.42 26.19 -29.96
N GLY A 396 -14.43 25.31 -28.96
CA GLY A 396 -13.37 24.30 -28.79
C GLY A 396 -13.15 23.91 -27.34
N ILE A 397 -11.90 23.56 -27.00
CA ILE A 397 -11.49 23.27 -25.62
C ILE A 397 -11.16 24.62 -24.95
N GLU A 398 -11.91 24.98 -23.92
CA GLU A 398 -11.73 26.27 -23.21
C GLU A 398 -10.76 26.17 -22.04
N GLY A 399 -10.47 24.96 -21.56
CA GLY A 399 -9.52 24.74 -20.48
C GLY A 399 -9.28 23.26 -20.17
N ALA A 400 -8.18 23.01 -19.45
CA ALA A 400 -7.86 21.72 -18.87
C ALA A 400 -7.55 21.93 -17.39
N GLN A 401 -8.14 21.14 -16.52
CA GLN A 401 -7.85 21.19 -15.08
C GLN A 401 -7.70 19.79 -14.49
N ARG A 402 -7.00 19.69 -13.35
CA ARG A 402 -7.02 18.47 -12.53
C ARG A 402 -8.48 18.12 -12.24
N ALA A 403 -8.82 16.84 -12.35
CA ALA A 403 -10.09 16.35 -11.85
C ALA A 403 -10.14 16.65 -10.34
N LYS A 404 -10.85 17.71 -9.97
CA LYS A 404 -11.23 18.00 -8.59
C LYS A 404 -12.18 16.90 -8.14
N VAL A 405 -11.91 16.27 -7.01
CA VAL A 405 -12.72 15.15 -6.50
C VAL A 405 -13.41 15.57 -5.22
N ARG A 406 -14.71 15.87 -5.34
CA ARG A 406 -15.62 15.94 -4.20
C ARG A 406 -16.01 14.52 -3.81
N LEU A 407 -15.98 14.22 -2.53
CA LEU A 407 -16.40 12.95 -1.95
C LEU A 407 -17.64 13.18 -1.08
N ASP A 408 -18.75 12.52 -1.43
CA ASP A 408 -19.99 12.56 -0.66
C ASP A 408 -20.29 11.17 -0.07
N ILE A 409 -20.51 11.12 1.24
CA ILE A 409 -20.95 9.95 2.00
C ILE A 409 -22.40 10.25 2.38
N VAL A 410 -23.34 9.49 1.82
CA VAL A 410 -24.78 9.75 1.97
C VAL A 410 -25.44 8.57 2.65
N GLN A 411 -25.90 8.78 3.89
CA GLN A 411 -26.61 7.81 4.72
C GLN A 411 -25.94 6.43 4.80
N VAL A 412 -24.60 6.40 4.84
CA VAL A 412 -23.86 5.15 4.82
C VAL A 412 -24.10 4.36 6.10
N GLY A 413 -24.68 3.18 5.96
CA GLY A 413 -24.86 2.20 7.02
C GLY A 413 -24.27 0.84 6.64
N LEU A 414 -23.70 0.11 7.59
CA LEU A 414 -23.14 -1.22 7.39
C LEU A 414 -23.48 -2.14 8.56
N VAL A 415 -24.24 -3.19 8.28
CA VAL A 415 -24.61 -4.23 9.26
C VAL A 415 -23.98 -5.55 8.88
N VAL A 416 -23.24 -6.17 9.81
CA VAL A 416 -22.64 -7.50 9.63
C VAL A 416 -23.20 -8.48 10.64
N LYS A 417 -23.14 -9.78 10.37
CA LYS A 417 -23.43 -10.80 11.37
C LYS A 417 -22.20 -11.05 12.23
N ASP A 418 -22.36 -10.98 13.54
CA ASP A 418 -21.29 -11.32 14.48
C ASP A 418 -20.95 -12.81 14.36
N ARG A 419 -19.67 -13.15 14.18
CA ARG A 419 -19.23 -14.54 13.97
C ARG A 419 -19.46 -15.43 15.20
N SER A 420 -19.49 -14.86 16.40
CA SER A 420 -19.62 -15.61 17.65
C SER A 420 -21.09 -15.81 18.05
N THR A 421 -21.94 -14.81 17.81
CA THR A 421 -23.34 -14.82 18.27
C THR A 421 -24.35 -14.96 17.13
N GLY A 422 -23.94 -14.83 15.88
CA GLY A 422 -24.82 -14.83 14.70
C GLY A 422 -25.75 -13.61 14.59
N LYS A 423 -25.77 -12.74 15.60
CA LYS A 423 -26.64 -11.56 15.67
C LYS A 423 -26.13 -10.43 14.76
N PRO A 424 -27.02 -9.59 14.21
CA PRO A 424 -26.61 -8.41 13.46
C PRO A 424 -25.88 -7.42 14.38
N ARG A 425 -24.78 -6.86 13.88
CA ARG A 425 -23.95 -5.85 14.52
C ARG A 425 -23.74 -4.70 13.55
N ASN A 426 -24.16 -3.50 13.95
CA ASN A 426 -23.91 -2.27 13.20
C ASN A 426 -22.42 -1.90 13.32
N LEU A 427 -21.76 -1.75 12.19
CA LEU A 427 -20.40 -1.21 12.09
C LEU A 427 -20.41 0.25 11.66
N LEU A 428 -21.42 0.69 10.89
CA LEU A 428 -21.67 2.06 10.48
C LEU A 428 -23.17 2.35 10.55
N GLU A 429 -23.55 3.55 10.99
CA GLU A 429 -24.95 3.93 11.18
C GLU A 429 -25.21 5.35 10.64
N ASN A 430 -25.82 5.42 9.45
CA ASN A 430 -26.30 6.66 8.80
C ASN A 430 -25.28 7.81 8.79
N VAL A 431 -24.04 7.50 8.38
CA VAL A 431 -22.98 8.52 8.27
C VAL A 431 -23.25 9.43 7.06
N ASN A 432 -23.24 10.74 7.28
CA ASN A 432 -23.43 11.77 6.25
C ASN A 432 -22.27 12.77 6.29
N MET A 433 -21.60 12.99 5.16
CA MET A 433 -20.45 13.89 5.06
C MET A 433 -20.15 14.26 3.61
N SER A 434 -19.76 15.50 3.37
CA SER A 434 -19.30 15.97 2.06
C SER A 434 -17.94 16.65 2.17
N ILE A 435 -16.95 16.09 1.50
CA ILE A 435 -15.56 16.56 1.48
C ILE A 435 -15.29 17.22 0.13
N PHE A 436 -14.79 18.45 0.17
CA PHE A 436 -14.54 19.27 -1.01
C PHE A 436 -13.10 19.12 -1.52
N PRO A 437 -12.88 19.42 -2.81
CA PRO A 437 -11.54 19.40 -3.40
C PRO A 437 -10.56 20.33 -2.67
N GLY A 438 -9.35 19.82 -2.40
CA GLY A 438 -8.29 20.57 -1.70
C GLY A 438 -8.38 20.51 -0.17
N GLU A 439 -9.38 19.82 0.38
CA GLU A 439 -9.49 19.65 1.83
C GLU A 439 -8.62 18.50 2.36
N LEU A 440 -8.01 18.74 3.53
CA LEU A 440 -7.36 17.74 4.38
C LEU A 440 -8.27 17.43 5.57
N ILE A 441 -8.81 16.21 5.59
CA ILE A 441 -9.77 15.76 6.59
C ILE A 441 -9.15 14.75 7.56
N GLY A 442 -9.21 15.05 8.85
CA GLY A 442 -8.78 14.13 9.92
C GLY A 442 -9.95 13.29 10.44
N MET A 443 -9.90 11.97 10.27
CA MET A 443 -10.88 11.02 10.81
C MET A 443 -10.39 10.39 12.11
N LEU A 444 -11.11 10.67 13.19
CA LEU A 444 -10.72 10.44 14.56
C LEU A 444 -11.79 9.62 15.28
N GLY A 445 -11.42 9.09 16.43
CA GLY A 445 -12.31 8.29 17.28
C GLY A 445 -11.60 7.09 17.88
N PRO A 446 -12.17 6.46 18.92
CA PRO A 446 -11.54 5.35 19.60
C PRO A 446 -11.38 4.12 18.69
N SER A 447 -10.57 3.16 19.14
CA SER A 447 -10.46 1.86 18.51
C SER A 447 -11.83 1.16 18.43
N GLY A 448 -12.17 0.62 17.26
CA GLY A 448 -13.47 -0.01 17.01
C GLY A 448 -14.64 0.97 16.74
N ALA A 449 -14.38 2.27 16.58
CA ALA A 449 -15.40 3.26 16.20
C ALA A 449 -15.90 3.16 14.75
N GLY A 450 -15.32 2.30 13.92
CA GLY A 450 -15.71 2.15 12.50
C GLY A 450 -14.92 3.01 11.51
N LYS A 451 -13.81 3.66 11.93
CA LYS A 451 -12.92 4.46 11.06
C LYS A 451 -12.45 3.70 9.82
N SER A 452 -11.73 2.59 10.02
CA SER A 452 -11.23 1.74 8.92
C SER A 452 -12.39 1.13 8.12
N THR A 453 -13.52 0.83 8.76
CA THR A 453 -14.72 0.35 8.06
C THR A 453 -15.29 1.41 7.10
N LEU A 454 -15.36 2.67 7.53
CA LEU A 454 -15.78 3.79 6.70
C LEU A 454 -14.77 4.03 5.57
N LEU A 455 -13.47 4.02 5.84
CA LEU A 455 -12.43 4.12 4.81
C LEU A 455 -12.57 3.02 3.75
N MET A 456 -12.74 1.76 4.15
CA MET A 456 -12.92 0.64 3.23
C MET A 456 -14.21 0.79 2.40
N THR A 457 -15.23 1.44 2.96
CA THR A 457 -16.47 1.77 2.22
C THR A 457 -16.23 2.86 1.18
N VAL A 458 -15.49 3.93 1.55
CA VAL A 458 -15.08 5.01 0.64
C VAL A 458 -14.12 4.52 -0.45
N LEU A 459 -13.31 3.50 -0.17
CA LEU A 459 -12.43 2.85 -1.15
C LEU A 459 -13.16 1.89 -2.08
N GLY A 460 -14.47 1.68 -1.90
CA GLY A 460 -15.28 0.76 -2.70
C GLY A 460 -15.03 -0.73 -2.40
N ILE A 461 -14.27 -1.05 -1.34
CA ILE A 461 -13.94 -2.43 -0.94
C ILE A 461 -15.11 -3.05 -0.19
N LEU A 462 -15.69 -2.33 0.79
CA LEU A 462 -16.88 -2.75 1.51
C LEU A 462 -18.11 -2.04 0.94
N ARG A 463 -19.11 -2.82 0.51
CA ARG A 463 -20.40 -2.25 0.11
C ARG A 463 -21.23 -1.94 1.36
N PRO A 464 -21.79 -0.73 1.49
CA PRO A 464 -22.69 -0.43 2.58
C PRO A 464 -24.01 -1.18 2.42
N THR A 465 -24.66 -1.51 3.54
CA THR A 465 -26.02 -2.10 3.55
C THR A 465 -27.11 -1.05 3.33
N GLY A 466 -26.80 0.23 3.50
CA GLY A 466 -27.70 1.35 3.23
C GLY A 466 -26.93 2.61 2.84
N GLY A 467 -27.57 3.50 2.08
CA GLY A 467 -26.94 4.70 1.54
C GLY A 467 -25.91 4.43 0.44
N GLY A 468 -24.97 5.34 0.24
CA GLY A 468 -23.95 5.23 -0.78
C GLY A 468 -22.81 6.23 -0.67
N VAL A 469 -21.74 5.97 -1.42
CA VAL A 469 -20.62 6.88 -1.60
C VAL A 469 -20.66 7.43 -3.02
N LEU A 470 -20.58 8.74 -3.16
CA LEU A 470 -20.53 9.42 -4.45
C LEU A 470 -19.19 10.15 -4.61
N LEU A 471 -18.63 10.09 -5.81
CA LEU A 471 -17.49 10.89 -6.22
C LEU A 471 -17.93 11.85 -7.32
N ASN A 472 -17.81 13.16 -7.07
CA ASN A 472 -18.34 14.21 -7.94
C ASN A 472 -19.83 13.97 -8.30
N GLY A 473 -20.65 13.61 -7.31
CA GLY A 473 -22.08 13.33 -7.49
C GLY A 473 -22.42 12.01 -8.20
N ARG A 474 -21.43 11.15 -8.49
CA ARG A 474 -21.64 9.87 -9.19
C ARG A 474 -21.42 8.67 -8.25
N PRO A 475 -22.29 7.64 -8.27
CA PRO A 475 -22.15 6.48 -7.40
C PRO A 475 -20.84 5.71 -7.61
N LEU A 476 -20.03 5.61 -6.55
CA LEU A 476 -18.72 4.96 -6.59
C LEU A 476 -18.80 3.49 -7.02
N PHE A 477 -19.75 2.74 -6.47
CA PHE A 477 -19.83 1.29 -6.65
C PHE A 477 -20.31 0.85 -8.04
N GLU A 478 -20.99 1.75 -8.77
CA GLU A 478 -21.47 1.50 -10.14
C GLU A 478 -20.40 1.89 -11.17
N GLN A 479 -19.55 2.86 -10.85
CA GLN A 479 -18.51 3.40 -11.73
C GLN A 479 -17.10 3.19 -11.17
N TYR A 480 -16.89 2.14 -10.39
CA TYR A 480 -15.64 1.90 -9.65
C TYR A 480 -14.39 1.98 -10.54
N GLU A 481 -14.45 1.38 -11.73
CA GLU A 481 -13.37 1.40 -12.72
C GLU A 481 -12.96 2.82 -13.15
N ALA A 482 -13.92 3.76 -13.22
CA ALA A 482 -13.66 5.15 -13.58
C ALA A 482 -12.89 5.91 -12.50
N PHE A 483 -13.18 5.59 -11.24
CA PHE A 483 -12.63 6.30 -10.08
C PHE A 483 -11.35 5.70 -9.55
N ARG A 484 -11.17 4.40 -9.74
CA ARG A 484 -10.03 3.64 -9.25
C ARG A 484 -8.66 4.24 -9.64
N THR A 485 -8.57 4.93 -10.79
CA THR A 485 -7.33 5.58 -11.23
C THR A 485 -7.06 6.91 -10.53
N ASN A 486 -8.10 7.54 -9.97
CA ASN A 486 -8.04 8.85 -9.35
C ASN A 486 -7.99 8.78 -7.81
N VAL A 487 -8.12 7.58 -7.23
CA VAL A 487 -8.06 7.32 -5.79
C VAL A 487 -6.75 6.62 -5.46
N GLY A 488 -5.95 7.23 -4.59
CA GLY A 488 -4.76 6.61 -3.99
C GLY A 488 -5.06 6.15 -2.56
N TYR A 489 -4.52 4.99 -2.17
CA TYR A 489 -4.65 4.46 -0.82
C TYR A 489 -3.28 4.15 -0.21
N VAL A 490 -3.05 4.67 1.00
CA VAL A 490 -1.85 4.39 1.80
C VAL A 490 -2.28 3.65 3.08
N PRO A 491 -1.97 2.35 3.21
CA PRO A 491 -2.34 1.57 4.40
C PRO A 491 -1.48 1.91 5.62
N GLN A 492 -1.91 1.41 6.79
CA GLN A 492 -1.21 1.57 8.07
C GLN A 492 0.16 0.87 8.08
N ASP A 493 0.29 -0.29 7.44
CA ASP A 493 1.58 -0.98 7.35
C ASP A 493 2.44 -0.42 6.22
N ASP A 494 3.76 -0.39 6.42
CA ASP A 494 4.70 0.03 5.39
C ASP A 494 4.89 -1.06 4.31
N ILE A 495 3.99 -1.10 3.33
CA ILE A 495 3.99 -2.12 2.27
C ILE A 495 4.91 -1.72 1.10
N VAL A 496 6.21 -1.90 1.29
CA VAL A 496 7.28 -1.71 0.29
C VAL A 496 8.33 -2.82 0.40
N HIS A 497 9.06 -3.08 -0.70
CA HIS A 497 10.16 -4.04 -0.69
C HIS A 497 11.41 -3.46 -0.01
N PRO A 498 11.85 -3.99 1.14
CA PRO A 498 12.99 -3.44 1.90
C PRO A 498 14.32 -3.47 1.13
N GLU A 499 14.50 -4.44 0.24
CA GLU A 499 15.73 -4.67 -0.52
C GLU A 499 15.92 -3.66 -1.66
N LEU A 500 14.86 -2.95 -2.06
CA LEU A 500 14.92 -1.97 -3.14
C LEU A 500 15.42 -0.61 -2.64
N THR A 501 15.97 0.19 -3.57
CA THR A 501 16.17 1.61 -3.30
C THR A 501 14.86 2.38 -3.47
N VAL A 502 14.78 3.58 -2.90
CA VAL A 502 13.60 4.46 -3.02
C VAL A 502 13.26 4.69 -4.51
N ARG A 503 14.24 5.09 -5.33
CA ARG A 503 14.06 5.29 -6.78
C ARG A 503 13.59 4.02 -7.48
N GLU A 504 14.13 2.86 -7.12
CA GLU A 504 13.74 1.59 -7.74
C GLU A 504 12.31 1.18 -7.41
N ALA A 505 11.88 1.35 -6.17
CA ALA A 505 10.51 1.06 -5.75
C ALA A 505 9.52 1.90 -6.56
N LEU A 506 9.78 3.22 -6.68
CA LEU A 506 8.96 4.10 -7.51
C LEU A 506 9.04 3.73 -9.00
N ARG A 507 10.22 3.36 -9.53
CA ARG A 507 10.38 2.94 -10.93
C ARG A 507 9.57 1.69 -11.26
N TYR A 508 9.53 0.69 -10.37
CA TYR A 508 8.68 -0.49 -10.56
C TYR A 508 7.19 -0.12 -10.47
N ALA A 509 6.80 0.71 -9.50
CA ALA A 509 5.43 1.21 -9.39
C ALA A 509 4.99 1.93 -10.69
N CYS A 510 5.83 2.82 -11.22
CA CYS A 510 5.60 3.49 -12.50
C CYS A 510 5.44 2.51 -13.66
N LYS A 511 6.35 1.53 -13.81
CA LYS A 511 6.30 0.56 -14.91
C LYS A 511 5.06 -0.36 -14.86
N LEU A 512 4.51 -0.59 -13.67
CA LEU A 512 3.32 -1.44 -13.48
C LEU A 512 2.00 -0.66 -13.59
N ARG A 513 1.99 0.62 -13.19
CA ARG A 513 0.77 1.45 -13.09
C ARG A 513 0.59 2.43 -14.26
N LEU A 514 1.66 2.88 -14.92
CA LEU A 514 1.59 3.87 -15.99
C LEU A 514 1.20 3.28 -17.36
N PRO A 515 0.54 4.07 -18.23
CA PRO A 515 0.16 3.67 -19.58
C PRO A 515 1.33 3.25 -20.49
N LYS A 516 0.97 2.50 -21.53
CA LYS A 516 1.88 2.03 -22.58
C LYS A 516 2.52 3.21 -23.32
N GLY A 517 3.81 3.10 -23.65
CA GLY A 517 4.55 4.13 -24.39
C GLY A 517 5.06 5.29 -23.53
N THR A 518 5.08 5.15 -22.20
CA THR A 518 5.82 6.08 -21.33
C THR A 518 7.30 5.93 -21.60
N SER A 519 7.99 7.00 -21.99
CA SER A 519 9.44 6.97 -22.16
C SER A 519 10.13 6.80 -20.80
N SER A 520 11.26 6.11 -20.77
CA SER A 520 12.05 5.96 -19.54
C SER A 520 12.43 7.32 -18.95
N LYS A 521 12.74 8.31 -19.80
CA LYS A 521 13.06 9.68 -19.37
C LYS A 521 11.90 10.31 -18.57
N HIS A 522 10.67 10.20 -19.08
CA HIS A 522 9.50 10.75 -18.39
C HIS A 522 9.17 10.01 -17.10
N ILE A 523 9.45 8.69 -17.04
CA ILE A 523 9.35 7.94 -15.78
C ILE A 523 10.31 8.54 -14.74
N GLU A 524 11.57 8.79 -15.11
CA GLU A 524 12.53 9.38 -14.17
C GLU A 524 12.15 10.80 -13.76
N GLU A 525 11.71 11.65 -14.68
CA GLU A 525 11.21 12.99 -14.38
C GLU A 525 10.04 12.96 -13.39
N SER A 526 9.08 12.04 -13.60
CA SER A 526 7.96 11.85 -12.67
C SER A 526 8.42 11.37 -11.30
N ILE A 527 9.39 10.46 -11.24
CA ILE A 527 9.96 9.97 -9.98
C ILE A 527 10.64 11.11 -9.23
N ASP A 528 11.48 11.88 -9.92
CA ASP A 528 12.21 12.99 -9.33
C ASP A 528 11.27 14.09 -8.81
N ALA A 529 10.21 14.40 -9.58
CA ALA A 529 9.17 15.34 -9.16
C ALA A 529 8.44 14.86 -7.89
N THR A 530 7.99 13.59 -7.87
CA THR A 530 7.32 13.01 -6.70
C THR A 530 8.23 12.99 -5.47
N LEU A 531 9.51 12.63 -5.63
CA LEU A 531 10.47 12.59 -4.53
C LEU A 531 10.78 13.98 -3.98
N LYS A 532 10.82 15.01 -4.82
CA LYS A 532 10.91 16.41 -4.35
C LYS A 532 9.65 16.81 -3.58
N GLU A 533 8.47 16.47 -4.07
CA GLU A 533 7.18 16.81 -3.44
C GLU A 533 7.04 16.23 -2.02
N VAL A 534 7.53 15.00 -1.80
CA VAL A 534 7.55 14.37 -0.47
C VAL A 534 8.82 14.64 0.34
N GLY A 535 9.78 15.40 -0.18
CA GLY A 535 11.05 15.70 0.52
C GLY A 535 11.96 14.48 0.74
N LEU A 536 12.04 13.58 -0.25
CA LEU A 536 12.89 12.37 -0.24
C LEU A 536 13.89 12.31 -1.40
N TYR A 537 14.11 13.42 -2.11
CA TYR A 537 14.96 13.44 -3.29
C TYR A 537 16.42 13.05 -2.98
N ASP A 538 16.95 13.45 -1.83
CA ASP A 538 18.34 13.14 -1.47
C ASP A 538 18.52 11.67 -1.09
N GLN A 539 17.47 11.03 -0.58
CA GLN A 539 17.44 9.62 -0.17
C GLN A 539 17.11 8.67 -1.34
N ARG A 540 16.95 9.18 -2.56
CA ARG A 540 16.48 8.43 -3.74
C ARG A 540 17.29 7.15 -4.03
N ASP A 541 18.59 7.17 -3.76
CA ASP A 541 19.51 6.05 -4.03
C ASP A 541 19.80 5.17 -2.80
N LEU A 542 19.22 5.50 -1.65
CA LEU A 542 19.30 4.68 -0.44
C LEU A 542 18.33 3.49 -0.52
N ARG A 543 18.73 2.37 0.10
CA ARG A 543 17.84 1.24 0.33
C ARG A 543 16.75 1.63 1.31
N ILE A 544 15.55 1.09 1.12
CA ILE A 544 14.42 1.38 2.01
C ILE A 544 14.68 0.78 3.39
N GLY A 545 15.15 -0.47 3.45
CA GLY A 545 15.43 -1.18 4.70
C GLY A 545 14.17 -1.61 5.44
N SER A 546 14.35 -2.50 6.43
CA SER A 546 13.26 -3.01 7.26
C SER A 546 13.24 -2.32 8.63
N ALA A 547 12.34 -2.70 9.53
CA ALA A 547 12.34 -2.18 10.90
C ALA A 547 13.59 -2.62 11.68
N GLU A 548 14.11 -3.81 11.36
CA GLU A 548 15.31 -4.42 11.93
C GLU A 548 16.58 -3.87 11.28
N GLN A 549 16.55 -3.64 9.96
CA GLN A 549 17.65 -3.07 9.19
C GLN A 549 17.37 -1.59 8.88
N LYS A 550 17.55 -0.74 9.90
CA LYS A 550 17.28 0.70 9.81
C LYS A 550 18.26 1.39 8.85
N VAL A 551 17.78 1.67 7.63
CA VAL A 551 18.48 2.53 6.66
C VAL A 551 17.78 3.89 6.59
N LEU A 552 16.46 3.90 6.37
CA LEU A 552 15.62 5.09 6.46
C LEU A 552 14.99 5.23 7.84
N SER A 553 14.70 6.46 8.26
CA SER A 553 13.88 6.71 9.45
C SER A 553 12.44 6.20 9.24
N GLY A 554 11.69 6.03 10.33
CA GLY A 554 10.28 5.64 10.26
C GLY A 554 9.46 6.63 9.43
N GLY A 555 9.60 7.93 9.68
CA GLY A 555 8.91 8.97 8.91
C GLY A 555 9.32 8.99 7.43
N GLN A 556 10.61 8.78 7.13
CA GLN A 556 11.08 8.69 5.74
C GLN A 556 10.48 7.49 5.02
N ARG A 557 10.44 6.31 5.65
CA ARG A 557 9.82 5.11 5.06
C ARG A 557 8.32 5.30 4.84
N ARG A 558 7.61 5.96 5.76
CA ARG A 558 6.21 6.35 5.57
C ARG A 558 6.02 7.26 4.36
N ARG A 559 6.92 8.25 4.18
CA ARG A 559 6.92 9.13 3.00
C ARG A 559 7.26 8.39 1.70
N VAL A 560 8.04 7.29 1.74
CA VAL A 560 8.23 6.41 0.58
C VAL A 560 6.92 5.73 0.18
N ASN A 561 6.16 5.22 1.14
CA ASN A 561 4.84 4.62 0.87
C ASN A 561 3.87 5.60 0.21
N LEU A 562 3.86 6.84 0.72
CA LEU A 562 3.13 7.95 0.12
C LEU A 562 3.63 8.23 -1.31
N ALA A 563 4.94 8.33 -1.52
CA ALA A 563 5.54 8.58 -2.83
C ALA A 563 5.18 7.50 -3.86
N VAL A 564 5.22 6.22 -3.48
CA VAL A 564 4.80 5.10 -4.34
C VAL A 564 3.35 5.22 -4.81
N GLU A 565 2.48 5.85 -4.01
CA GLU A 565 1.10 6.10 -4.40
C GLU A 565 0.97 7.36 -5.28
N LEU A 566 1.73 8.41 -4.96
CA LEU A 566 1.74 9.69 -5.67
C LEU A 566 2.33 9.63 -7.08
N VAL A 567 3.08 8.59 -7.46
CA VAL A 567 3.60 8.45 -8.85
C VAL A 567 2.49 8.40 -9.91
N THR A 568 1.27 8.05 -9.50
CA THR A 568 0.08 8.05 -10.40
C THR A 568 -0.69 9.37 -10.38
N ASP A 569 -0.24 10.32 -9.55
CA ASP A 569 -0.82 11.62 -9.29
C ASP A 569 -2.34 11.60 -8.98
N PRO A 570 -2.77 10.85 -7.94
CA PRO A 570 -4.18 10.73 -7.60
C PRO A 570 -4.78 12.06 -7.15
N SER A 571 -6.08 12.25 -7.43
CA SER A 571 -6.83 13.44 -7.03
C SER A 571 -7.50 13.31 -5.66
N LEU A 572 -7.82 12.08 -5.25
CA LEU A 572 -8.28 11.71 -3.90
C LEU A 572 -7.24 10.79 -3.27
N LEU A 573 -6.75 11.13 -2.09
CA LEU A 573 -5.79 10.34 -1.34
C LEU A 573 -6.39 9.94 0.01
N ILE A 574 -6.35 8.64 0.31
CA ILE A 574 -6.87 8.08 1.56
C ILE A 574 -5.71 7.43 2.29
N LEU A 575 -5.49 7.81 3.54
CA LEU A 575 -4.41 7.29 4.38
C LEU A 575 -4.98 6.68 5.66
N ASP A 576 -4.54 5.46 5.97
CA ASP A 576 -4.92 4.78 7.20
C ASP A 576 -3.79 4.89 8.24
N GLU A 577 -4.01 5.66 9.30
CA GLU A 577 -3.09 5.85 10.44
C GLU A 577 -1.61 6.10 10.04
N PRO A 578 -1.31 7.09 9.17
CA PRO A 578 0.04 7.29 8.65
C PRO A 578 1.03 7.79 9.72
N THR A 579 0.56 8.32 10.84
CA THR A 579 1.39 8.78 11.96
C THR A 579 1.65 7.72 13.01
N SER A 580 1.01 6.54 12.90
CA SER A 580 1.18 5.46 13.87
C SER A 580 2.62 4.94 13.89
N GLY A 581 3.20 4.81 15.09
CA GLY A 581 4.54 4.30 15.31
C GLY A 581 5.68 5.28 14.98
N LEU A 582 5.37 6.55 14.69
CA LEU A 582 6.35 7.60 14.42
C LEU A 582 6.64 8.43 15.67
N SER A 583 7.80 9.13 15.68
CA SER A 583 8.02 10.20 16.66
C SER A 583 7.10 11.38 16.36
N TRP A 584 6.84 12.22 17.37
CA TRP A 584 6.02 13.42 17.23
C TRP A 584 6.53 14.37 16.12
N THR A 585 7.85 14.49 15.96
CA THR A 585 8.46 15.28 14.86
C THR A 585 8.19 14.67 13.48
N ASP A 586 8.41 13.35 13.33
CA ASP A 586 8.22 12.65 12.06
C ASP A 586 6.74 12.66 11.65
N ALA A 587 5.83 12.50 12.61
CA ALA A 587 4.40 12.57 12.39
C ALA A 587 3.95 13.97 11.93
N ALA A 588 4.42 15.03 12.59
CA ALA A 588 4.17 16.40 12.19
C ALA A 588 4.67 16.73 10.78
N ASP A 589 5.82 16.19 10.37
CA ASP A 589 6.35 16.33 9.00
C ASP A 589 5.48 15.64 7.95
N VAL A 590 4.99 14.43 8.25
CA VAL A 590 4.08 13.69 7.38
C VAL A 590 2.80 14.49 7.18
N ILE A 591 2.17 14.98 8.25
CA ILE A 591 0.94 15.80 8.14
C ILE A 591 1.21 17.11 7.41
N SER A 592 2.37 17.76 7.62
CA SER A 592 2.76 18.97 6.88
C SER A 592 2.90 18.69 5.38
N THR A 593 3.40 17.51 5.02
CA THR A 593 3.47 17.07 3.62
C THR A 593 2.09 16.86 3.04
N LEU A 594 1.17 16.20 3.77
CA LEU A 594 -0.22 16.05 3.33
C LEU A 594 -0.92 17.40 3.15
N ARG A 595 -0.70 18.36 4.06
CA ARG A 595 -1.24 19.72 3.93
C ARG A 595 -0.79 20.40 2.65
N ARG A 596 0.50 20.34 2.31
CA ARG A 596 1.01 20.87 1.03
C ARG A 596 0.38 20.17 -0.19
N LEU A 597 0.21 18.85 -0.12
CA LEU A 597 -0.44 18.09 -1.19
C LEU A 597 -1.91 18.50 -1.39
N ALA A 598 -2.61 18.79 -0.29
CA ALA A 598 -4.00 19.27 -0.31
C ALA A 598 -4.10 20.71 -0.84
N ASP A 599 -3.17 21.59 -0.44
CA ASP A 599 -3.05 22.96 -0.99
C ASP A 599 -2.85 22.97 -2.51
N ASN A 600 -2.22 21.93 -3.06
CA ASN A 600 -2.08 21.70 -4.51
C ASN A 600 -3.36 21.14 -5.17
N GLY A 601 -4.49 21.14 -4.47
CA GLY A 601 -5.81 20.77 -4.98
C GLY A 601 -6.18 19.29 -4.85
N ARG A 602 -5.41 18.49 -4.10
CA ARG A 602 -5.76 17.09 -3.81
C ARG A 602 -6.74 17.02 -2.65
N THR A 603 -7.66 16.08 -2.71
CA THR A 603 -8.59 15.80 -1.61
C THR A 603 -7.97 14.72 -0.76
N ILE A 604 -7.82 14.93 0.55
CA ILE A 604 -7.08 14.01 1.41
C ILE A 604 -7.92 13.64 2.63
N VAL A 605 -8.07 12.34 2.87
CA VAL A 605 -8.71 11.80 4.07
C VAL A 605 -7.69 10.97 4.82
N VAL A 606 -7.46 11.28 6.09
CA VAL A 606 -6.49 10.56 6.93
C VAL A 606 -7.15 10.10 8.22
N THR A 607 -6.99 8.84 8.60
CA THR A 607 -7.35 8.39 9.96
C THR A 607 -6.19 8.61 10.93
N ILE A 608 -6.48 9.15 12.12
CA ILE A 608 -5.46 9.32 13.17
C ILE A 608 -6.04 8.92 14.53
N HIS A 609 -5.25 8.17 15.29
CA HIS A 609 -5.54 7.79 16.66
C HIS A 609 -4.85 8.80 17.61
N GLN A 610 -5.54 9.88 17.96
CA GLN A 610 -5.07 10.97 18.86
C GLN A 610 -3.89 11.80 18.32
N PRO A 611 -4.14 12.79 17.45
CA PRO A 611 -3.11 13.73 16.98
C PRO A 611 -2.67 14.69 18.08
N ASP A 612 -1.42 15.16 17.97
CA ASP A 612 -0.96 16.32 18.75
C ASP A 612 -1.47 17.65 18.16
N TYR A 613 -1.37 18.74 18.91
CA TYR A 613 -1.82 20.07 18.50
C TYR A 613 -1.30 20.48 17.11
N GLN A 614 -0.01 20.29 16.85
CA GLN A 614 0.62 20.67 15.57
C GLN A 614 0.10 19.88 14.35
N GLU A 615 -0.47 18.70 14.58
CA GLU A 615 -1.09 17.89 13.54
C GLU A 615 -2.56 18.28 13.39
N TYR A 616 -3.26 18.42 14.52
CA TYR A 616 -4.68 18.68 14.60
C TYR A 616 -5.08 19.99 13.91
N GLU A 617 -4.34 21.07 14.14
CA GLU A 617 -4.62 22.39 13.56
C GLU A 617 -4.39 22.47 12.04
N LYS A 618 -3.78 21.45 11.42
CA LYS A 618 -3.56 21.43 9.97
C LYS A 618 -4.77 20.88 9.19
N PHE A 619 -5.75 20.30 9.87
CA PHE A 619 -6.98 19.79 9.25
C PHE A 619 -7.94 20.92 8.93
N ASP A 620 -8.48 20.94 7.71
CA ASP A 620 -9.56 21.88 7.36
C ASP A 620 -10.85 21.49 8.10
N ALA A 621 -11.08 20.19 8.24
CA ALA A 621 -12.15 19.64 9.05
C ALA A 621 -11.77 18.28 9.65
N VAL A 622 -12.41 17.96 10.77
CA VAL A 622 -12.24 16.73 11.51
C VAL A 622 -13.56 15.99 11.58
N THR A 623 -13.47 14.66 11.57
CA THR A 623 -14.60 13.75 11.75
C THR A 623 -14.35 12.95 13.00
N ILE A 624 -15.28 12.94 13.95
CA ILE A 624 -15.19 12.10 15.14
C ILE A 624 -16.25 11.00 15.04
N LEU A 625 -15.79 9.75 14.98
CA LEU A 625 -16.64 8.56 14.98
C LEU A 625 -16.70 7.95 16.38
N GLY A 626 -17.91 7.56 16.78
CA GLY A 626 -18.21 6.86 18.03
C GLY A 626 -18.39 5.35 17.82
N ARG A 627 -18.46 4.60 18.92
CA ARG A 627 -18.78 3.16 18.89
C ARG A 627 -20.08 2.92 18.11
N GLY A 628 -20.07 1.89 17.27
CA GLY A 628 -21.18 1.58 16.34
C GLY A 628 -21.12 2.34 15.02
N GLY A 629 -20.05 3.10 14.75
CA GLY A 629 -19.89 3.85 13.51
C GLY A 629 -20.85 5.02 13.40
N LYS A 630 -21.08 5.69 14.53
CA LYS A 630 -21.94 6.87 14.65
C LYS A 630 -21.10 8.12 14.44
N LEU A 631 -21.58 9.04 13.61
CA LEU A 631 -20.96 10.34 13.44
C LEU A 631 -21.26 11.23 14.66
N LEU A 632 -20.23 11.58 15.42
CA LEU A 632 -20.34 12.40 16.63
C LEU A 632 -20.04 13.87 16.38
N PHE A 633 -19.18 14.16 15.40
CA PHE A 633 -18.85 15.52 14.98
C PHE A 633 -18.27 15.50 13.58
N TYR A 634 -18.59 16.52 12.78
CA TYR A 634 -17.95 16.83 11.51
C TYR A 634 -17.94 18.35 11.31
N GLY A 635 -16.74 18.94 11.24
CA GLY A 635 -16.58 20.39 11.16
C GLY A 635 -15.11 20.81 11.32
N PRO A 636 -14.83 22.13 11.34
CA PRO A 636 -13.46 22.66 11.47
C PRO A 636 -12.73 22.13 12.70
N ALA A 637 -11.43 21.88 12.57
CA ALA A 637 -10.59 21.51 13.70
C ALA A 637 -10.57 22.62 14.76
N SER A 638 -10.51 23.89 14.34
CA SER A 638 -10.54 25.04 15.23
C SER A 638 -11.39 26.16 14.60
N PRO A 639 -12.18 26.91 15.39
CA PRO A 639 -12.47 26.71 16.81
C PRO A 639 -13.62 25.72 17.08
N ASP A 640 -14.49 25.44 16.09
CA ASP A 640 -15.77 24.74 16.25
C ASP A 640 -15.68 23.44 17.06
N SER A 641 -14.67 22.60 16.81
CA SER A 641 -14.55 21.33 17.53
C SER A 641 -14.19 21.53 19.01
N TYR A 642 -13.33 22.49 19.35
CA TYR A 642 -12.99 22.79 20.75
C TYR A 642 -14.21 23.29 21.52
N GLU A 643 -14.98 24.19 20.92
CA GLU A 643 -16.19 24.74 21.51
C GLU A 643 -17.26 23.65 21.71
N PHE A 644 -17.48 22.79 20.71
CA PHE A 644 -18.50 21.73 20.78
C PHE A 644 -18.25 20.73 21.91
N PHE A 645 -16.98 20.35 22.13
CA PHE A 645 -16.59 19.43 23.20
C PHE A 645 -16.23 20.14 24.52
N GLY A 646 -16.29 21.49 24.57
CA GLY A 646 -15.93 22.27 25.75
C GLY A 646 -14.46 22.13 26.16
N ALA A 647 -13.56 21.97 25.19
CA ALA A 647 -12.12 21.83 25.41
C ALA A 647 -11.39 23.19 25.23
N THR A 648 -10.25 23.35 25.89
CA THR A 648 -9.44 24.56 25.72
C THR A 648 -8.87 24.62 24.29
N PRO A 649 -8.93 25.77 23.59
CA PRO A 649 -8.28 25.94 22.30
C PRO A 649 -6.82 25.52 22.33
N GLY A 650 -6.40 24.77 21.31
CA GLY A 650 -5.05 24.24 21.18
C GLY A 650 -4.71 23.02 22.06
N LYS A 651 -5.69 22.46 22.77
CA LYS A 651 -5.50 21.22 23.54
C LYS A 651 -6.44 20.12 23.05
N PRO A 652 -6.15 19.48 21.90
CA PRO A 652 -7.03 18.45 21.34
C PRO A 652 -7.19 17.23 22.25
N ARG A 653 -6.26 16.97 23.18
CA ARG A 653 -6.39 15.89 24.16
C ARG A 653 -7.58 16.05 25.09
N GLU A 654 -7.84 17.25 25.59
CA GLU A 654 -8.97 17.52 26.50
C GLU A 654 -10.31 17.17 25.84
N MET A 655 -10.44 17.40 24.52
CA MET A 655 -11.62 17.01 23.74
C MET A 655 -11.83 15.50 23.73
N PHE A 656 -10.77 14.71 23.55
CA PHE A 656 -10.88 13.25 23.57
C PHE A 656 -11.21 12.72 24.96
N ASP A 657 -10.69 13.36 26.03
CA ASP A 657 -11.05 13.03 27.41
C ASP A 657 -12.55 13.30 27.67
N HIS A 658 -13.08 14.40 27.14
CA HIS A 658 -14.51 14.73 27.24
C HIS A 658 -15.39 13.79 26.40
N LEU A 659 -14.90 13.32 25.25
CA LEU A 659 -15.61 12.39 24.39
C LEU A 659 -15.99 11.10 25.14
N GLU A 660 -15.15 10.65 26.06
CA GLU A 660 -15.37 9.43 26.85
C GLU A 660 -16.42 9.59 27.97
N GLN A 661 -16.80 10.82 28.31
CA GLN A 661 -17.70 11.11 29.43
C GLN A 661 -19.18 10.85 29.11
N LEU A 662 -19.58 10.88 27.83
CA LEU A 662 -20.97 10.66 27.40
C LEU A 662 -21.08 9.50 26.39
N PRO A 663 -22.20 8.75 26.40
CA PRO A 663 -22.48 7.76 25.38
C PRO A 663 -22.51 8.37 23.98
N ALA A 664 -22.07 7.59 22.98
CA ALA A 664 -22.03 8.00 21.57
C ALA A 664 -23.38 8.52 21.05
N ASP A 665 -24.50 7.95 21.50
CA ASP A 665 -25.84 8.41 21.09
C ASP A 665 -26.15 9.84 21.54
N GLN A 666 -25.75 10.20 22.77
CA GLN A 666 -25.98 11.54 23.30
C GLN A 666 -25.12 12.58 22.59
N TRP A 667 -23.86 12.24 22.29
CA TRP A 667 -22.99 13.11 21.49
C TRP A 667 -23.54 13.33 20.08
N ARG A 668 -24.04 12.26 19.44
CA ARG A 668 -24.68 12.34 18.12
C ARG A 668 -25.90 13.26 18.16
N GLU A 669 -26.76 13.12 19.16
CA GLU A 669 -27.95 13.97 19.29
C GLU A 669 -27.58 15.44 19.51
N LYS A 670 -26.61 15.73 20.39
CA LYS A 670 -26.05 17.07 20.56
C LYS A 670 -25.51 17.64 19.24
N PHE A 671 -24.80 16.82 18.47
CA PHE A 671 -24.26 17.25 17.19
C PHE A 671 -25.38 17.57 16.19
N HIS A 672 -26.41 16.74 16.07
CA HIS A 672 -27.56 17.02 15.18
C HIS A 672 -28.27 18.34 15.47
N GLN A 673 -28.23 18.80 16.72
CA GLN A 673 -28.82 20.08 17.16
C GLN A 673 -27.85 21.27 17.01
N SER A 674 -26.58 21.04 16.68
CA SER A 674 -25.56 22.07 16.57
C SER A 674 -25.64 22.82 15.23
N GLU A 675 -25.23 24.10 15.27
CA GLU A 675 -25.06 24.91 14.06
C GLU A 675 -24.02 24.31 13.11
N THR A 676 -22.96 23.68 13.66
CA THR A 676 -21.94 22.99 12.88
C THR A 676 -22.52 21.85 12.05
N TYR A 677 -23.47 21.07 12.58
CA TYR A 677 -24.14 20.01 11.80
C TYR A 677 -24.94 20.59 10.62
N ARG A 678 -25.69 21.67 10.83
CA ARG A 678 -26.42 22.34 9.76
C ARG A 678 -25.46 22.81 8.66
N ARG A 679 -24.40 23.52 9.04
CA ARG A 679 -23.39 24.06 8.11
C ARG A 679 -22.60 22.98 7.39
N PHE A 680 -22.11 21.95 8.10
CA PHE A 680 -21.13 21.00 7.56
C PHE A 680 -21.72 19.69 7.05
N VAL A 681 -22.91 19.30 7.48
CA VAL A 681 -23.57 18.07 7.01
C VAL A 681 -24.73 18.40 6.07
N VAL A 682 -25.67 19.26 6.50
CA VAL A 682 -26.89 19.52 5.73
C VAL A 682 -26.61 20.43 4.52
N GLU A 683 -26.03 21.61 4.74
CA GLU A 683 -25.77 22.59 3.67
C GLU A 683 -24.69 22.11 2.69
N ARG A 684 -23.68 21.38 3.17
CA ARG A 684 -22.62 20.82 2.31
C ARG A 684 -23.12 19.69 1.41
N ALA A 685 -24.08 18.89 1.86
CA ALA A 685 -24.62 17.79 1.06
C ALA A 685 -25.27 18.28 -0.24
N GLY A 686 -25.89 19.47 -0.25
CA GLY A 686 -26.60 19.99 -1.42
C GLY A 686 -27.67 19.01 -1.94
N ASN A 687 -27.75 18.81 -3.26
CA ASN A 687 -28.66 17.85 -3.91
C ASN A 687 -28.06 16.42 -4.04
N ALA A 688 -27.04 16.06 -3.26
CA ALA A 688 -26.41 14.75 -3.36
C ALA A 688 -27.39 13.64 -2.93
N GLN A 689 -28.01 12.97 -3.92
CA GLN A 689 -28.86 11.81 -3.71
C GLN A 689 -28.18 10.56 -4.29
N ALA A 690 -28.06 9.51 -3.48
CA ALA A 690 -27.58 8.23 -3.94
C ALA A 690 -28.71 7.49 -4.67
N GLN A 691 -28.65 7.42 -6.00
CA GLN A 691 -29.42 6.41 -6.76
C GLN A 691 -28.64 5.10 -6.71
N SER A 692 -29.29 4.01 -6.31
CA SER A 692 -28.71 2.66 -6.28
C SER A 692 -29.54 1.76 -7.20
N GLY A 693 -28.96 1.32 -8.32
CA GLY A 693 -29.76 0.61 -9.32
C GLY A 693 -28.99 0.03 -10.49
N GLY A 694 -27.82 -0.56 -10.28
CA GLY A 694 -27.10 -1.26 -11.34
C GLY A 694 -26.11 -2.32 -10.85
N ALA A 695 -26.07 -3.47 -11.54
CA ALA A 695 -24.97 -4.41 -11.38
C ALA A 695 -23.68 -3.74 -11.89
N PRO A 696 -22.55 -3.83 -11.15
CA PRO A 696 -21.31 -3.20 -11.57
C PRO A 696 -20.87 -3.75 -12.93
N PRO A 697 -20.40 -2.88 -13.85
CA PRO A 697 -19.77 -3.36 -15.07
C PRO A 697 -18.54 -4.19 -14.70
N LYS A 698 -18.42 -5.39 -15.28
CA LYS A 698 -17.25 -6.25 -15.05
C LYS A 698 -15.96 -5.51 -15.45
N PRO A 699 -14.93 -5.49 -14.61
CA PRO A 699 -13.62 -4.94 -14.96
C PRO A 699 -13.14 -5.54 -16.28
N ARG A 700 -12.71 -4.71 -17.24
CA ARG A 700 -12.07 -5.24 -18.44
C ARG A 700 -10.65 -5.69 -18.06
N PRO A 701 -10.23 -6.92 -18.39
CA PRO A 701 -8.91 -7.41 -18.03
C PRO A 701 -7.82 -6.57 -18.72
N ARG A 702 -6.88 -6.03 -17.93
CA ARG A 702 -5.67 -5.37 -18.46
C ARG A 702 -4.75 -6.42 -19.08
N SER A 703 -4.14 -6.10 -20.23
CA SER A 703 -3.29 -7.03 -20.99
C SER A 703 -2.15 -7.63 -20.15
N SER A 704 -2.17 -8.96 -19.96
CA SER A 704 -1.29 -9.71 -19.03
C SER A 704 0.20 -9.75 -19.41
N ILE A 705 0.54 -9.80 -20.69
CA ILE A 705 1.91 -10.20 -21.10
C ILE A 705 2.98 -9.13 -20.75
N ARG A 706 2.60 -7.87 -20.60
CA ARG A 706 3.56 -6.76 -20.41
C ARG A 706 4.10 -6.61 -18.99
N GLN A 707 3.35 -7.11 -18.00
CA GLN A 707 3.79 -7.04 -16.61
C GLN A 707 4.92 -8.06 -16.36
N PHE A 708 4.96 -9.16 -17.12
CA PHE A 708 5.93 -10.24 -16.96
C PHE A 708 7.40 -9.78 -16.92
N PRO A 709 7.97 -9.06 -17.93
CA PRO A 709 9.38 -8.67 -17.90
C PRO A 709 9.72 -7.73 -16.74
N VAL A 710 8.78 -6.86 -16.34
CA VAL A 710 8.97 -5.95 -15.21
C VAL A 710 9.01 -6.72 -13.89
N LEU A 711 8.06 -7.63 -13.70
CA LEU A 711 7.97 -8.49 -12.51
C LEU A 711 9.12 -9.48 -12.43
N LEU A 712 9.57 -10.02 -13.57
CA LEU A 712 10.72 -10.91 -13.66
C LEU A 712 12.00 -10.16 -13.25
N GLY A 713 12.25 -8.98 -13.83
CA GLY A 713 13.38 -8.14 -13.48
C GLY A 713 13.38 -7.74 -12.00
N ARG A 714 12.20 -7.40 -11.44
CA ARG A 714 12.04 -7.13 -10.01
C ARG A 714 12.37 -8.37 -9.17
N SER A 715 11.80 -9.51 -9.52
CA SER A 715 11.95 -10.77 -8.76
C SER A 715 13.42 -11.21 -8.71
N PHE A 716 14.12 -11.19 -9.85
CA PHE A 716 15.56 -11.45 -9.88
C PHE A 716 16.32 -10.51 -8.94
N LYS A 717 16.03 -9.21 -9.03
CA LYS A 717 16.72 -8.20 -8.24
C LYS A 717 16.51 -8.38 -6.74
N LEU A 718 15.30 -8.71 -6.31
CA LEU A 718 14.99 -9.03 -4.92
C LEU A 718 15.76 -10.27 -4.45
N THR A 719 15.71 -11.36 -5.23
CA THR A 719 16.41 -12.61 -4.91
C THR A 719 17.92 -12.42 -4.79
N PHE A 720 18.57 -11.73 -5.75
CA PHE A 720 20.01 -11.49 -5.72
C PHE A 720 20.46 -10.51 -4.62
N ARG A 721 19.56 -9.65 -4.13
CA ARG A 721 19.88 -8.73 -3.03
C ARG A 721 19.77 -9.36 -1.66
N ASN A 722 18.98 -10.44 -1.53
CA ASN A 722 18.94 -11.25 -0.33
C ASN A 722 20.17 -12.18 -0.28
N LYS A 723 21.33 -11.59 0.01
CA LYS A 723 22.63 -12.29 0.00
C LYS A 723 22.69 -13.45 1.00
N THR A 724 22.01 -13.35 2.14
CA THR A 724 22.03 -14.39 3.18
C THR A 724 21.28 -15.63 2.71
N ALA A 725 20.06 -15.47 2.18
CA ALA A 725 19.29 -16.59 1.65
C ALA A 725 19.99 -17.21 0.42
N LEU A 726 20.54 -16.38 -0.48
CA LEU A 726 21.26 -16.85 -1.66
C LEU A 726 22.54 -17.61 -1.27
N ALA A 727 23.33 -17.08 -0.33
CA ALA A 727 24.56 -17.74 0.15
C ALA A 727 24.24 -19.07 0.83
N MET A 728 23.22 -19.12 1.68
CA MET A 728 22.78 -20.38 2.30
C MET A 728 22.43 -21.42 1.23
N LEU A 729 21.69 -21.02 0.18
CA LEU A 729 21.28 -21.93 -0.88
C LEU A 729 22.45 -22.41 -1.76
N VAL A 730 23.39 -21.52 -2.07
CA VAL A 730 24.55 -21.81 -2.92
C VAL A 730 25.62 -22.62 -2.18
N ILE A 731 25.87 -22.32 -0.90
CA ILE A 731 26.92 -22.99 -0.09
C ILE A 731 26.47 -24.39 0.33
N GLN A 732 25.19 -24.57 0.69
CA GLN A 732 24.73 -25.89 1.14
C GLN A 732 24.74 -26.93 0.01
N ALA A 733 24.59 -26.53 -1.25
CA ALA A 733 24.55 -27.43 -2.41
C ALA A 733 25.83 -28.30 -2.53
N PRO A 734 27.06 -27.72 -2.58
CA PRO A 734 28.29 -28.50 -2.59
C PRO A 734 28.55 -29.18 -1.25
N VAL A 735 28.20 -28.57 -0.11
CA VAL A 735 28.41 -29.19 1.22
C VAL A 735 27.60 -30.47 1.36
N LEU A 736 26.33 -30.46 0.96
CA LEU A 736 25.48 -31.66 0.97
C LEU A 736 25.95 -32.70 -0.04
N ALA A 737 26.43 -32.27 -1.23
CA ALA A 737 27.01 -33.19 -2.21
C ALA A 737 28.25 -33.93 -1.67
N ILE A 738 29.17 -33.19 -1.05
CA ILE A 738 30.36 -33.74 -0.40
C ILE A 738 29.97 -34.65 0.75
N LEU A 739 29.04 -34.22 1.61
CA LEU A 739 28.59 -35.02 2.75
C LEU A 739 27.98 -36.34 2.29
N ILE A 740 27.10 -36.31 1.28
CA ILE A 740 26.53 -37.52 0.67
C ILE A 740 27.66 -38.40 0.18
N GLY A 741 28.54 -37.87 -0.69
CA GLY A 741 29.68 -38.60 -1.21
C GLY A 741 30.63 -39.18 -0.15
N LEU A 742 30.84 -38.52 0.99
CA LEU A 742 31.64 -39.07 2.09
C LEU A 742 30.90 -40.19 2.85
N THR A 743 29.58 -40.06 3.00
CA THR A 743 28.76 -41.09 3.68
C THR A 743 28.49 -42.30 2.78
N THR A 744 28.41 -42.10 1.47
CA THR A 744 28.10 -43.12 0.46
C THR A 744 29.31 -43.52 -0.38
N GLY A 745 30.48 -42.92 -0.17
CA GLY A 745 31.71 -43.23 -0.90
C GLY A 745 32.03 -44.72 -0.78
N GLY A 746 32.23 -45.37 -1.94
CA GLY A 746 32.42 -46.82 -2.07
C GLY A 746 31.14 -47.66 -2.15
N ALA A 747 29.94 -47.09 -1.97
CA ALA A 747 28.66 -47.83 -2.05
C ALA A 747 28.32 -48.35 -3.46
N THR A 748 28.86 -47.69 -4.48
CA THR A 748 28.62 -47.93 -5.91
C THR A 748 29.81 -48.59 -6.61
N ALA A 749 30.91 -48.83 -5.89
CA ALA A 749 32.03 -49.61 -6.38
C ALA A 749 31.63 -51.09 -6.31
N PHE A 750 31.16 -51.65 -7.43
CA PHE A 750 30.90 -53.08 -7.57
C PHE A 750 32.24 -53.78 -7.72
N LEU A 751 33.00 -53.88 -6.64
CA LEU A 751 34.08 -54.84 -6.59
C LEU A 751 33.43 -56.23 -6.54
N VAL A 752 33.92 -57.14 -7.39
CA VAL A 752 33.48 -58.54 -7.51
C VAL A 752 33.21 -59.26 -6.17
N PRO A 753 33.92 -58.99 -5.04
CA PRO A 753 33.62 -59.66 -3.76
C PRO A 753 32.35 -59.15 -3.07
N SER A 754 31.85 -57.95 -3.40
CA SER A 754 30.86 -57.23 -2.56
C SER A 754 29.42 -57.75 -2.66
N PHE A 755 29.12 -58.62 -3.61
CA PHE A 755 27.77 -59.16 -3.82
C PHE A 755 27.65 -60.66 -3.55
N GLY A 756 28.69 -61.31 -3.02
CA GLY A 756 28.64 -62.71 -2.59
C GLY A 756 28.42 -63.75 -3.70
N CYS A 757 28.34 -63.34 -4.97
CA CYS A 757 28.18 -64.26 -6.11
C CYS A 757 29.56 -64.89 -6.45
N SER A 758 30.07 -65.73 -5.54
CA SER A 758 31.28 -66.54 -5.74
C SER A 758 31.32 -67.79 -4.84
N THR A 759 30.19 -68.45 -4.60
CA THR A 759 30.18 -69.70 -3.85
C THR A 759 29.78 -70.91 -4.70
N ARG A 760 30.48 -72.02 -4.41
CA ARG A 760 30.34 -73.35 -5.01
C ARG A 760 28.93 -73.95 -4.82
N GLU A 761 28.13 -73.41 -3.90
CA GLU A 761 26.80 -73.91 -3.53
C GLU A 761 25.66 -73.28 -4.37
N GLU A 762 25.73 -71.99 -4.73
CA GLU A 762 24.67 -71.34 -5.53
C GLU A 762 24.59 -71.86 -6.99
N ALA A 763 25.72 -72.30 -7.56
CA ALA A 763 25.76 -72.91 -8.89
C ALA A 763 25.16 -74.33 -8.92
N VAL A 764 25.01 -74.98 -7.76
CA VAL A 764 24.45 -76.34 -7.65
C VAL A 764 22.94 -76.30 -7.42
N ASP A 765 22.43 -75.30 -6.70
CA ASP A 765 21.00 -75.13 -6.40
C ASP A 765 20.18 -74.60 -7.58
N GLN A 766 20.77 -73.81 -8.49
CA GLN A 766 20.08 -73.39 -9.72
C GLN A 766 19.78 -74.55 -10.70
N CYS A 767 20.30 -75.76 -10.45
CA CYS A 767 19.91 -76.96 -11.18
C CYS A 767 18.62 -77.63 -10.64
N GLU A 768 18.09 -77.22 -9.48
CA GLU A 768 16.88 -77.84 -8.90
C GLU A 768 15.57 -77.09 -9.26
N GLY A 769 15.66 -75.90 -9.85
CA GLY A 769 14.49 -75.04 -10.11
C GLY A 769 13.87 -75.10 -11.52
N LEU A 770 14.51 -75.74 -12.49
CA LEU A 770 14.06 -75.78 -13.89
C LEU A 770 13.86 -77.22 -14.36
N ASP A 771 12.59 -77.55 -14.57
CA ASP A 771 12.10 -78.82 -15.08
C ASP A 771 12.42 -78.93 -16.59
N ASP A 772 13.67 -79.24 -16.95
CA ASP A 772 14.03 -79.63 -18.33
C ASP A 772 15.14 -80.70 -18.39
N ARG A 773 14.84 -81.80 -19.07
CA ARG A 773 15.42 -83.15 -18.93
C ARG A 773 16.83 -83.38 -19.51
N LEU A 774 17.76 -82.43 -19.56
CA LEU A 774 18.99 -82.62 -20.36
C LEU A 774 20.37 -82.25 -19.76
N ALA A 775 20.53 -81.99 -18.46
CA ALA A 775 21.81 -81.45 -17.95
C ALA A 775 22.46 -82.11 -16.72
N CYS A 776 22.07 -83.33 -16.31
CA CYS A 776 22.72 -84.01 -15.19
C CYS A 776 23.44 -85.30 -15.62
N ASP A 777 24.54 -85.14 -16.34
CA ASP A 777 25.59 -86.18 -16.42
C ASP A 777 26.53 -86.02 -15.20
N PRO A 778 26.60 -87.01 -14.29
CA PRO A 778 27.42 -86.95 -13.07
C PRO A 778 28.92 -86.75 -13.34
N GLU A 779 29.44 -87.23 -14.48
CA GLU A 779 30.86 -87.14 -14.80
C GLU A 779 31.28 -85.71 -15.20
N ARG A 780 30.39 -84.95 -15.85
CA ARG A 780 30.61 -83.53 -16.17
C ARG A 780 30.60 -82.63 -14.93
N ARG A 781 29.76 -82.94 -13.94
CA ARG A 781 29.72 -82.23 -12.63
C ARG A 781 31.07 -82.31 -11.92
N MET A 782 31.70 -83.48 -11.93
CA MET A 782 32.99 -83.72 -11.27
C MET A 782 34.14 -83.01 -11.99
N ALA A 783 34.14 -83.01 -13.32
CA ALA A 783 35.17 -82.36 -14.15
C ALA A 783 35.19 -80.82 -14.04
N ILE A 784 34.02 -80.19 -13.82
CA ILE A 784 33.90 -78.74 -13.62
C ILE A 784 34.32 -78.35 -12.19
N SER A 785 33.95 -79.16 -11.19
CA SER A 785 34.32 -78.90 -9.79
C SER A 785 35.83 -78.98 -9.51
N ALA A 786 36.57 -79.70 -10.34
CA ALA A 786 38.02 -79.88 -10.20
C ALA A 786 38.86 -78.75 -10.84
N ARG A 787 38.23 -77.78 -11.53
CA ARG A 787 38.93 -76.68 -12.24
C ARG A 787 38.86 -75.32 -11.53
N LEU A 788 38.17 -75.22 -10.41
CA LEU A 788 37.99 -73.97 -9.66
C LEU A 788 39.07 -73.85 -8.56
N PRO A 789 39.85 -72.75 -8.51
CA PRO A 789 40.81 -72.53 -7.42
C PRO A 789 40.10 -72.22 -6.11
N ASP A 790 40.63 -72.75 -5.00
CA ASP A 790 40.18 -72.42 -3.64
C ASP A 790 40.49 -70.94 -3.34
N LEU A 791 39.45 -70.13 -3.21
CA LEU A 791 39.53 -68.77 -2.68
C LEU A 791 38.89 -68.75 -1.29
N GLU A 792 39.67 -68.29 -0.30
CA GLU A 792 39.24 -68.11 1.08
C GLU A 792 38.07 -67.13 1.18
N THR A 793 37.13 -67.45 2.08
CA THR A 793 35.93 -66.68 2.41
C THR A 793 36.26 -65.25 2.85
N PRO A 794 35.63 -64.20 2.31
CA PRO A 794 35.70 -62.88 2.92
C PRO A 794 34.81 -62.84 4.17
N HIS A 795 35.38 -62.31 5.25
CA HIS A 795 34.71 -62.06 6.53
C HIS A 795 33.47 -61.15 6.41
N ASP A 796 32.44 -61.51 7.17
CA ASP A 796 31.33 -60.66 7.60
C ASP A 796 31.82 -59.33 8.21
N ASP A 797 31.58 -58.17 7.57
CA ASP A 797 31.14 -56.90 8.22
C ASP A 797 30.95 -55.67 7.29
N GLU A 798 31.03 -55.77 5.96
CA GLU A 798 30.72 -54.61 5.11
C GLU A 798 29.24 -54.56 4.74
N ARG A 799 28.46 -53.74 5.44
CA ARG A 799 27.11 -53.32 5.02
C ARG A 799 27.16 -52.86 3.56
N VAL A 800 26.70 -53.70 2.64
CA VAL A 800 26.43 -53.32 1.25
C VAL A 800 25.47 -52.13 1.27
N LYS A 801 25.99 -50.94 0.98
CA LYS A 801 25.20 -49.71 0.95
C LYS A 801 24.41 -49.69 -0.36
N ASP A 802 23.08 -49.78 -0.27
CA ASP A 802 22.18 -49.74 -1.44
C ASP A 802 22.47 -48.48 -2.30
N PRO A 803 22.89 -48.62 -3.58
CA PRO A 803 23.19 -47.50 -4.47
C PRO A 803 22.00 -46.55 -4.66
N ARG A 804 20.77 -47.05 -4.51
CA ARG A 804 19.55 -46.21 -4.56
C ARG A 804 19.43 -45.27 -3.37
N THR A 805 20.00 -45.62 -2.23
CA THR A 805 20.01 -44.74 -1.06
C THR A 805 20.85 -43.50 -1.35
N ALA A 806 21.96 -43.63 -2.08
CA ALA A 806 22.78 -42.51 -2.51
C ALA A 806 22.06 -41.62 -3.53
N LEU A 807 21.40 -42.23 -4.53
CA LEU A 807 20.59 -41.51 -5.52
C LEU A 807 19.40 -40.79 -4.87
N LEU A 808 18.71 -41.42 -3.92
CA LEU A 808 17.64 -40.79 -3.16
C LEU A 808 18.15 -39.64 -2.29
N ALA A 809 19.29 -39.81 -1.62
CA ALA A 809 19.92 -38.75 -0.82
C ALA A 809 20.28 -37.54 -1.69
N MET A 810 20.83 -37.77 -2.89
CA MET A 810 21.12 -36.74 -3.89
C MET A 810 19.84 -35.99 -4.32
N LEU A 811 18.76 -36.71 -4.64
CA LEU A 811 17.48 -36.11 -4.99
C LEU A 811 16.87 -35.31 -3.82
N MET A 812 16.95 -35.83 -2.59
CA MET A 812 16.49 -35.14 -1.38
C MET A 812 17.30 -33.88 -1.08
N ALA A 813 18.61 -33.90 -1.30
CA ALA A 813 19.49 -32.74 -1.11
C ALA A 813 19.24 -31.63 -2.15
N LEU A 814 18.67 -31.96 -3.31
CA LEU A 814 18.14 -30.99 -4.26
C LEU A 814 16.73 -30.51 -3.87
N PHE A 815 15.87 -31.43 -3.45
CA PHE A 815 14.45 -31.18 -3.23
C PHE A 815 14.17 -30.35 -1.97
N LEU A 816 14.71 -30.77 -0.82
CA LEU A 816 14.41 -30.16 0.49
C LEU A 816 14.79 -28.67 0.53
N PRO A 817 16.01 -28.25 0.16
CA PRO A 817 16.36 -26.86 0.29
C PRO A 817 15.64 -25.97 -0.71
N MET A 818 15.27 -26.50 -1.87
CA MET A 818 14.46 -25.79 -2.87
C MET A 818 13.00 -25.61 -2.41
N ILE A 819 12.42 -26.59 -1.71
CA ILE A 819 11.13 -26.42 -1.04
C ILE A 819 11.20 -25.32 0.01
N ILE A 820 12.22 -25.35 0.88
CA ILE A 820 12.38 -24.33 1.93
C ILE A 820 12.51 -22.92 1.33
N ALA A 821 13.29 -22.78 0.25
CA ALA A 821 13.46 -21.50 -0.42
C ALA A 821 12.17 -20.99 -1.09
N SER A 822 11.31 -21.88 -1.59
CA SER A 822 10.09 -21.52 -2.34
C SER A 822 8.84 -21.40 -1.46
N SER A 823 8.77 -22.07 -0.31
CA SER A 823 7.60 -22.11 0.58
C SER A 823 7.24 -20.75 1.21
N ASN A 824 8.19 -19.82 1.27
CA ASN A 824 8.00 -18.51 1.89
C ASN A 824 7.80 -17.36 0.87
N VAL A 825 7.95 -17.61 -0.44
CA VAL A 825 8.02 -16.55 -1.46
C VAL A 825 6.74 -15.71 -1.56
N LEU A 826 5.55 -16.35 -1.58
CA LEU A 826 4.28 -15.66 -1.77
C LEU A 826 3.71 -15.16 -0.44
N VAL A 827 3.83 -15.96 0.61
CA VAL A 827 3.30 -15.62 1.93
C VAL A 827 4.05 -14.44 2.58
N ALA A 828 5.37 -14.34 2.37
CA ALA A 828 6.16 -13.22 2.91
C ALA A 828 5.82 -11.88 2.21
N GLU A 829 5.40 -11.92 0.94
CA GLU A 829 5.05 -10.73 0.17
C GLU A 829 3.54 -10.53 0.05
N LYS A 830 2.73 -11.26 0.82
CA LYS A 830 1.27 -11.28 0.67
C LYS A 830 0.66 -9.89 0.68
N THR A 831 1.09 -9.02 1.59
CA THR A 831 0.61 -7.64 1.73
C THR A 831 0.96 -6.78 0.51
N VAL A 832 2.16 -6.94 -0.05
CA VAL A 832 2.59 -6.27 -1.28
C VAL A 832 1.77 -6.74 -2.47
N TYR A 833 1.57 -8.06 -2.59
CA TYR A 833 0.75 -8.65 -3.62
C TYR A 833 -0.69 -8.13 -3.56
N GLU A 834 -1.34 -8.12 -2.40
CA GLU A 834 -2.72 -7.63 -2.22
C GLU A 834 -2.87 -6.16 -2.62
N ARG A 835 -1.92 -5.30 -2.22
CA ARG A 835 -1.89 -3.88 -2.64
C ARG A 835 -1.73 -3.72 -4.15
N GLU A 836 -0.79 -4.44 -4.76
CA GLU A 836 -0.58 -4.38 -6.21
C GLU A 836 -1.74 -5.00 -7.00
N ARG A 837 -2.41 -5.98 -6.42
CA ARG A 837 -3.59 -6.63 -6.99
C ARG A 837 -4.77 -5.68 -7.03
N LEU A 838 -5.00 -4.92 -5.96
CA LEU A 838 -5.87 -3.75 -6.02
C LEU A 838 -5.40 -2.89 -7.18
N ALA A 839 -4.12 -2.50 -7.25
CA ALA A 839 -3.54 -1.66 -8.32
C ALA A 839 -3.70 -2.16 -9.79
N GLY A 840 -4.18 -3.39 -10.02
CA GLY A 840 -4.40 -3.99 -11.34
C GLY A 840 -3.30 -4.96 -11.78
N LEU A 841 -2.55 -5.55 -10.85
CA LEU A 841 -1.59 -6.63 -11.09
C LEU A 841 -2.31 -7.90 -11.56
N ASN A 842 -1.83 -8.56 -12.61
CA ASN A 842 -2.36 -9.85 -13.06
C ASN A 842 -1.67 -11.02 -12.33
N ILE A 843 -2.46 -12.04 -11.98
CA ILE A 843 -1.98 -13.23 -11.25
C ILE A 843 -0.99 -14.04 -12.09
N LEU A 844 -1.33 -14.31 -13.36
CA LEU A 844 -0.54 -15.20 -14.21
C LEU A 844 0.90 -14.69 -14.45
N PRO A 845 1.12 -13.43 -14.89
CA PRO A 845 2.48 -12.90 -15.06
C PRO A 845 3.28 -12.86 -13.76
N TYR A 846 2.61 -12.65 -12.62
CA TYR A 846 3.27 -12.62 -11.30
C TYR A 846 3.76 -14.01 -10.88
N VAL A 847 2.90 -15.03 -10.95
CA VAL A 847 3.27 -16.42 -10.63
C VAL A 847 4.36 -16.92 -11.58
N VAL A 848 4.21 -16.70 -12.89
CA VAL A 848 5.21 -17.15 -13.88
C VAL A 848 6.55 -16.45 -13.67
N ALA A 849 6.57 -15.15 -13.35
CA ALA A 849 7.81 -14.43 -13.05
C ALA A 849 8.53 -15.02 -11.83
N ARG A 850 7.79 -15.34 -10.76
CA ARG A 850 8.37 -15.97 -9.56
C ARG A 850 8.86 -17.38 -9.83
N MET A 851 8.10 -18.19 -10.56
CA MET A 851 8.51 -19.57 -10.89
C MET A 851 9.77 -19.56 -11.76
N THR A 852 9.86 -18.65 -12.73
CA THR A 852 11.04 -18.53 -13.60
C THR A 852 12.30 -18.25 -12.78
N VAL A 853 12.25 -17.36 -11.78
CA VAL A 853 13.40 -17.08 -10.90
C VAL A 853 13.76 -18.29 -10.05
N LEU A 854 12.79 -19.02 -9.52
CA LEU A 854 13.04 -20.22 -8.72
C LEU A 854 13.62 -21.35 -9.57
N PHE A 855 13.17 -21.52 -10.81
CA PHE A 855 13.73 -22.52 -11.74
C PHE A 855 15.16 -22.18 -12.12
N PHE A 856 15.46 -20.89 -12.37
CA PHE A 856 16.83 -20.45 -12.57
C PHE A 856 17.72 -20.78 -11.35
N LEU A 857 17.22 -20.50 -10.15
CA LEU A 857 17.94 -20.78 -8.91
C LEU A 857 18.13 -22.29 -8.68
N GLY A 858 17.12 -23.10 -8.97
CA GLY A 858 17.20 -24.56 -8.98
C GLY A 858 18.26 -25.07 -9.95
N GLY A 859 18.34 -24.49 -11.15
CA GLY A 859 19.40 -24.78 -12.12
C GLY A 859 20.80 -24.49 -11.58
N VAL A 860 21.01 -23.37 -10.87
CA VAL A 860 22.28 -23.06 -10.21
C VAL A 860 22.62 -24.10 -9.13
N VAL A 861 21.64 -24.47 -8.30
CA VAL A 861 21.82 -25.52 -7.28
C VAL A 861 22.21 -26.84 -7.91
N VAL A 862 21.57 -27.23 -9.02
CA VAL A 862 21.88 -28.45 -9.77
C VAL A 862 23.30 -28.42 -10.32
N ILE A 863 23.73 -27.32 -10.95
CA ILE A 863 25.10 -27.14 -11.45
C ILE A 863 26.15 -27.28 -10.35
N LEU A 864 25.84 -26.85 -9.12
CA LEU A 864 26.78 -26.93 -7.99
C LEU A 864 26.74 -28.28 -7.27
N HIS A 865 25.58 -28.92 -7.19
CA HIS A 865 25.38 -30.13 -6.43
C HIS A 865 25.68 -31.39 -7.24
N VAL A 866 25.10 -31.50 -8.45
CA VAL A 866 25.06 -32.75 -9.21
C VAL A 866 26.44 -33.20 -9.68
N PRO A 867 27.32 -32.34 -10.26
CA PRO A 867 28.65 -32.78 -10.66
C PRO A 867 29.49 -33.27 -9.48
N ILE A 868 29.44 -32.58 -8.34
CA ILE A 868 30.20 -32.95 -7.15
C ILE A 868 29.70 -34.29 -6.60
N ALA A 869 28.38 -34.45 -6.45
CA ALA A 869 27.79 -35.70 -5.99
C ALA A 869 28.09 -36.86 -6.95
N TYR A 870 28.05 -36.60 -8.26
CA TYR A 870 28.31 -37.59 -9.30
C TYR A 870 29.75 -38.14 -9.25
N PHE A 871 30.75 -37.27 -9.09
CA PHE A 871 32.14 -37.72 -8.92
C PHE A 871 32.41 -38.34 -7.55
N MET A 872 31.84 -37.79 -6.46
CA MET A 872 32.10 -38.31 -5.11
C MET A 872 31.38 -39.64 -4.82
N CYS A 873 30.27 -39.90 -5.49
CA CYS A 873 29.57 -41.19 -5.43
C CYS A 873 30.10 -42.20 -6.45
N ASP A 874 31.27 -41.95 -7.06
CA ASP A 874 31.93 -42.84 -8.02
C ASP A 874 31.04 -43.30 -9.19
N LEU A 875 30.07 -42.46 -9.58
CA LEU A 875 29.18 -42.74 -10.71
C LEU A 875 29.93 -42.58 -12.04
N ALA A 876 30.90 -41.65 -12.09
CA ALA A 876 31.74 -41.42 -13.27
C ALA A 876 32.63 -42.62 -13.64
N ALA A 877 33.03 -43.44 -12.67
CA ALA A 877 33.86 -44.62 -12.93
C ALA A 877 33.10 -45.69 -13.71
N ALA A 878 31.78 -45.75 -13.59
CA ALA A 878 30.92 -46.64 -14.36
C ALA A 878 30.69 -46.18 -15.81
N ASP A 879 30.95 -44.91 -16.12
CA ASP A 879 30.46 -44.27 -17.35
C ASP A 879 31.48 -44.22 -18.51
N GLY A 880 32.71 -44.68 -18.31
CA GLY A 880 33.72 -44.84 -19.38
C GLY A 880 33.91 -43.59 -20.26
N ILE A 881 33.63 -43.69 -21.58
CA ILE A 881 33.76 -42.59 -22.56
C ILE A 881 32.52 -41.67 -22.56
N ASP A 882 31.38 -42.13 -22.02
CA ASP A 882 30.08 -41.44 -22.08
C ASP A 882 29.75 -40.57 -20.86
N VAL A 883 30.73 -40.34 -19.97
CA VAL A 883 30.64 -39.50 -18.75
C VAL A 883 29.89 -38.18 -18.97
N VAL A 884 30.15 -37.49 -20.09
CA VAL A 884 29.49 -36.19 -20.38
C VAL A 884 28.00 -36.36 -20.64
N ILE A 885 27.60 -37.41 -21.36
CA ILE A 885 26.21 -37.68 -21.73
C ILE A 885 25.44 -38.09 -20.47
N ASN A 886 25.99 -39.01 -19.68
CA ASN A 886 25.33 -39.50 -18.47
C ASN A 886 25.23 -38.41 -17.41
N LEU A 887 26.29 -37.62 -17.17
CA LEU A 887 26.21 -36.42 -16.33
C LEU A 887 25.09 -35.46 -16.78
N GLY A 888 24.90 -35.27 -18.10
CA GLY A 888 23.80 -34.50 -18.67
C GLY A 888 22.41 -35.04 -18.27
N LYS A 889 22.23 -36.36 -18.22
CA LYS A 889 21.00 -37.02 -17.76
C LYS A 889 20.74 -36.77 -16.26
N TYR A 890 21.76 -36.91 -15.41
CA TYR A 890 21.66 -36.59 -13.97
C TYR A 890 21.30 -35.12 -13.74
N MET A 891 21.94 -34.21 -14.48
CA MET A 891 21.66 -32.78 -14.44
C MET A 891 20.21 -32.47 -14.85
N TYR A 892 19.70 -33.12 -15.89
CA TYR A 892 18.32 -32.94 -16.35
C TYR A 892 17.30 -33.41 -15.31
N VAL A 893 17.47 -34.61 -14.75
CA VAL A 893 16.60 -35.13 -13.69
C VAL A 893 16.69 -34.26 -12.42
N GLY A 894 17.88 -33.77 -12.07
CA GLY A 894 18.08 -32.82 -10.98
C GLY A 894 17.33 -31.50 -11.22
N PHE A 895 17.34 -30.98 -12.45
CA PHE A 895 16.59 -29.78 -12.82
C PHE A 895 15.07 -29.98 -12.71
N LEU A 896 14.54 -31.11 -13.16
CA LEU A 896 13.12 -31.45 -12.98
C LEU A 896 12.75 -31.58 -11.50
N THR A 897 13.63 -32.17 -10.69
CA THR A 897 13.45 -32.34 -9.24
C THR A 897 13.35 -30.99 -8.54
N THR A 898 14.31 -30.09 -8.78
CA THR A 898 14.31 -28.73 -8.20
C THR A 898 13.15 -27.88 -8.71
N SER A 899 12.78 -28.01 -9.99
CA SER A 899 11.61 -27.31 -10.56
C SER A 899 10.30 -27.76 -9.91
N THR A 900 10.13 -29.06 -9.69
CA THR A 900 8.95 -29.61 -9.02
C THR A 900 8.90 -29.17 -7.55
N ALA A 901 10.03 -29.24 -6.84
CA ALA A 901 10.17 -28.72 -5.47
C ALA A 901 9.77 -27.24 -5.39
N ALA A 902 10.28 -26.41 -6.31
CA ALA A 902 9.97 -24.99 -6.37
C ALA A 902 8.48 -24.72 -6.61
N ALA A 903 7.83 -25.50 -7.48
CA ALA A 903 6.41 -25.37 -7.78
C ALA A 903 5.53 -25.81 -6.61
N MET A 904 5.86 -26.93 -5.96
CA MET A 904 5.16 -27.43 -4.77
C MET A 904 5.30 -26.47 -3.59
N GLY A 905 6.51 -25.96 -3.33
CA GLY A 905 6.73 -24.97 -2.29
C GLY A 905 5.99 -23.67 -2.57
N MET A 906 5.93 -23.20 -3.82
CA MET A 906 5.11 -22.03 -4.17
C MET A 906 3.62 -22.27 -3.94
N ALA A 907 3.10 -23.46 -4.27
CA ALA A 907 1.71 -23.83 -4.01
C ALA A 907 1.41 -23.85 -2.51
N LEU A 908 2.31 -24.38 -1.69
CA LEU A 908 2.23 -24.31 -0.23
C LEU A 908 2.22 -22.86 0.26
N SER A 909 3.10 -22.02 -0.28
CA SER A 909 3.16 -20.58 0.03
C SER A 909 1.84 -19.87 -0.27
N ALA A 910 1.18 -20.23 -1.38
CA ALA A 910 -0.14 -19.71 -1.72
C ALA A 910 -1.27 -20.26 -0.84
N ALA A 911 -1.15 -21.46 -0.29
CA ALA A 911 -2.16 -22.08 0.56
C ALA A 911 -2.21 -21.49 1.97
N VAL A 912 -1.04 -21.14 2.53
CA VAL A 912 -0.95 -20.66 3.91
C VAL A 912 -1.23 -19.15 4.04
N SER A 913 -1.43 -18.69 5.28
CA SER A 913 -1.67 -17.29 5.63
C SER A 913 -0.49 -16.61 6.34
N ASN A 914 0.45 -17.39 6.90
CA ASN A 914 1.60 -16.89 7.67
C ASN A 914 2.86 -17.74 7.34
N PRO A 915 4.07 -17.12 7.25
CA PRO A 915 5.33 -17.85 7.06
C PRO A 915 5.60 -18.99 8.04
N VAL A 916 5.18 -18.87 9.30
CA VAL A 916 5.37 -19.94 10.32
C VAL A 916 4.57 -21.19 9.95
N THR A 917 3.36 -21.02 9.42
CA THR A 917 2.52 -22.14 8.97
C THR A 917 3.11 -22.82 7.73
N ALA A 918 3.79 -22.07 6.85
CA ALA A 918 4.52 -22.66 5.73
C ALA A 918 5.61 -23.62 6.23
N LEU A 919 6.36 -23.27 7.30
CA LEU A 919 7.41 -24.14 7.85
C LEU A 919 6.87 -25.51 8.29
N TRP A 920 5.72 -25.55 8.96
CA TRP A 920 5.04 -26.81 9.31
C TRP A 920 4.55 -27.57 8.07
N GLY A 921 4.07 -26.84 7.06
CA GLY A 921 3.62 -27.40 5.79
C GLY A 921 4.71 -28.12 5.00
N ILE A 922 5.98 -27.72 5.15
CA ILE A 922 7.12 -28.37 4.47
C ILE A 922 7.20 -29.85 4.84
N ASN A 923 6.98 -30.21 6.10
CA ASN A 923 7.05 -31.60 6.56
C ASN A 923 6.00 -32.48 5.86
N PHE A 924 4.80 -31.95 5.62
CA PHE A 924 3.75 -32.67 4.89
C PHE A 924 4.09 -32.90 3.42
N LEU A 925 4.98 -32.08 2.85
CA LEU A 925 5.48 -32.29 1.50
C LEU A 925 6.71 -33.19 1.48
N VAL A 926 7.63 -33.08 2.44
CA VAL A 926 8.92 -33.80 2.41
C VAL A 926 8.77 -35.26 2.85
N ILE A 927 8.00 -35.54 3.90
CA ILE A 927 7.87 -36.90 4.45
C ILE A 927 7.36 -37.90 3.41
N PRO A 928 6.28 -37.62 2.65
CA PRO A 928 5.84 -38.54 1.59
C PRO A 928 6.89 -38.79 0.52
N GLN A 929 7.70 -37.78 0.18
CA GLN A 929 8.72 -37.86 -0.86
C GLN A 929 9.88 -38.76 -0.44
N LEU A 930 10.16 -38.84 0.86
CA LEU A 930 11.14 -39.78 1.40
C LEU A 930 10.56 -41.20 1.49
N LEU A 931 9.35 -41.34 2.04
CA LEU A 931 8.73 -42.64 2.30
C LEU A 931 8.35 -43.39 1.03
N PHE A 932 7.76 -42.68 0.05
CA PHE A 932 7.20 -43.28 -1.16
C PHE A 932 8.10 -43.12 -2.39
N ALA A 933 9.40 -42.86 -2.21
CA ALA A 933 10.35 -42.88 -3.32
C ALA A 933 10.66 -44.30 -3.83
N GLY A 934 10.45 -45.34 -3.01
CA GLY A 934 10.71 -46.73 -3.37
C GLY A 934 12.08 -47.29 -2.93
N SER A 935 12.86 -46.54 -2.14
CA SER A 935 14.11 -47.04 -1.53
C SER A 935 13.91 -47.54 -0.10
N ILE A 936 13.11 -46.86 0.72
CA ILE A 936 12.93 -47.21 2.15
C ILE A 936 11.77 -48.20 2.36
N SER A 937 10.72 -48.10 1.54
CA SER A 937 9.51 -48.92 1.68
C SER A 937 9.14 -49.61 0.38
N ARG A 938 8.68 -50.86 0.46
CA ARG A 938 8.12 -51.58 -0.69
C ARG A 938 6.79 -50.95 -1.09
N LEU A 939 6.70 -50.54 -2.35
CA LEU A 939 5.53 -49.86 -2.92
C LEU A 939 4.49 -50.89 -3.41
N GLN A 940 3.67 -51.41 -2.49
CA GLN A 940 2.59 -52.35 -2.80
C GLN A 940 1.23 -51.80 -2.37
N GLY A 941 0.18 -52.06 -3.17
CA GLY A 941 -1.18 -51.60 -2.88
C GLY A 941 -1.29 -50.06 -2.77
N LEU A 942 -1.75 -49.56 -1.62
CA LEU A 942 -1.98 -48.12 -1.39
C LEU A 942 -0.71 -47.27 -1.48
N THR A 943 0.44 -47.77 -0.99
CA THR A 943 1.72 -47.03 -1.06
C THR A 943 2.17 -46.87 -2.51
N GLY A 944 1.87 -47.86 -3.35
CA GLY A 944 2.04 -47.78 -4.80
C GLY A 944 1.22 -46.65 -5.42
N VAL A 945 -0.06 -46.50 -5.07
CA VAL A 945 -0.90 -45.41 -5.59
C VAL A 945 -0.41 -44.04 -5.11
N LEU A 946 -0.08 -43.91 -3.82
CA LEU A 946 0.35 -42.63 -3.23
C LEU A 946 1.70 -42.14 -3.78
N SER A 947 2.58 -43.06 -4.17
CA SER A 947 3.88 -42.74 -4.74
C SER A 947 3.81 -42.05 -6.12
N TRP A 948 2.67 -42.08 -6.83
CA TRP A 948 2.49 -41.28 -8.06
C TRP A 948 2.42 -39.77 -7.79
N LEU A 949 2.26 -39.38 -6.53
CA LEU A 949 2.27 -37.98 -6.10
C LEU A 949 3.68 -37.51 -5.67
N THR A 950 4.69 -38.38 -5.73
CA THR A 950 6.06 -38.05 -5.29
C THR A 950 7.00 -37.86 -6.47
N ALA A 951 7.60 -36.66 -6.55
CA ALA A 951 8.57 -36.31 -7.57
C ALA A 951 9.83 -37.17 -7.49
N THR A 952 10.21 -37.54 -6.27
CA THR A 952 11.42 -38.32 -5.98
C THR A 952 11.29 -39.78 -6.37
N ARG A 953 10.08 -40.32 -6.49
CA ARG A 953 9.86 -41.61 -7.15
C ARG A 953 10.31 -41.54 -8.61
N PHE A 954 9.72 -40.62 -9.39
CA PHE A 954 10.04 -40.47 -10.81
C PHE A 954 11.53 -40.17 -11.03
N GLY A 955 12.12 -39.33 -10.17
CA GLY A 955 13.55 -39.06 -10.19
C GLY A 955 14.40 -40.29 -9.89
N LEU A 956 14.07 -41.04 -8.84
CA LEU A 956 14.85 -42.21 -8.41
C LEU A 956 14.78 -43.33 -9.45
N GLU A 957 13.58 -43.66 -9.96
CA GLU A 957 13.39 -44.67 -10.99
C GLU A 957 14.17 -44.32 -12.28
N SER A 958 14.14 -43.04 -12.68
CA SER A 958 14.91 -42.59 -13.85
C SER A 958 16.42 -42.65 -13.63
N LEU A 959 16.94 -42.21 -12.48
CA LEU A 959 18.39 -42.24 -12.23
C LEU A 959 18.91 -43.67 -12.05
N THR A 960 18.11 -44.54 -11.43
CA THR A 960 18.41 -45.97 -11.26
C THR A 960 18.55 -46.65 -12.63
N THR A 961 17.64 -46.34 -13.56
CA THR A 961 17.71 -46.89 -14.92
C THR A 961 18.92 -46.35 -15.69
N VAL A 962 19.23 -45.05 -15.54
CA VAL A 962 20.42 -44.45 -16.16
C VAL A 962 21.72 -45.09 -15.64
N ASP A 963 21.84 -45.27 -14.32
CA ASP A 963 22.99 -45.91 -13.68
C ASP A 963 23.12 -47.39 -14.11
N LEU A 964 22.01 -48.12 -14.22
CA LEU A 964 22.00 -49.50 -14.72
C LEU A 964 22.47 -49.59 -16.18
N THR A 965 21.97 -48.72 -17.06
CA THR A 965 22.37 -48.73 -18.48
C THR A 965 23.82 -48.35 -18.70
N ALA A 966 24.41 -47.56 -17.80
CA ALA A 966 25.82 -47.22 -17.84
C ALA A 966 26.72 -48.41 -17.47
N ARG A 967 26.21 -49.31 -16.63
CA ARG A 967 26.94 -50.49 -16.13
C ARG A 967 26.68 -51.69 -17.05
N GLU A 968 27.25 -51.64 -18.25
CA GLU A 968 27.07 -52.64 -19.31
C GLU A 968 27.54 -54.08 -18.94
N GLU A 969 28.28 -54.25 -17.83
CA GLU A 969 28.94 -55.51 -17.42
C GLU A 969 28.42 -56.12 -16.10
N LEU A 970 27.19 -55.82 -15.68
CA LEU A 970 26.60 -56.46 -14.49
C LEU A 970 26.12 -57.89 -14.82
N GLN A 971 26.48 -58.87 -13.98
CA GLN A 971 25.94 -60.23 -14.07
C GLN A 971 24.46 -60.28 -13.67
N ASP A 972 23.69 -61.24 -14.18
CA ASP A 972 22.24 -61.39 -13.89
C ASP A 972 21.92 -61.40 -12.39
N CYS A 973 22.73 -62.10 -11.58
CA CYS A 973 22.66 -62.10 -10.11
C CYS A 973 22.77 -60.68 -9.50
N GLN A 974 23.66 -59.84 -10.05
CA GLN A 974 23.87 -58.47 -9.57
C GLN A 974 22.73 -57.56 -9.99
N VAL A 975 22.17 -57.77 -11.19
CA VAL A 975 20.99 -57.04 -11.69
C VAL A 975 19.76 -57.39 -10.85
N GLU A 976 19.47 -58.68 -10.59
CA GLU A 976 18.34 -59.09 -9.76
C GLU A 976 18.40 -58.47 -8.36
N ARG A 977 19.57 -58.47 -7.72
CA ARG A 977 19.78 -57.87 -6.39
C ARG A 977 19.71 -56.34 -6.41
N TYR A 978 20.13 -55.70 -7.51
CA TYR A 978 19.97 -54.25 -7.74
C TYR A 978 18.50 -53.86 -7.97
N LEU A 979 17.70 -54.79 -8.51
CA LEU A 979 16.28 -54.61 -8.80
C LEU A 979 15.35 -55.12 -7.68
N GLU A 980 15.85 -55.82 -6.66
CA GLU A 980 15.08 -56.50 -5.59
C GLU A 980 14.13 -55.57 -4.79
N ASN A 981 14.41 -54.26 -4.80
CA ASN A 981 13.58 -53.22 -4.19
C ASN A 981 12.69 -52.45 -5.18
N LEU A 982 12.68 -52.78 -6.48
CA LEU A 982 11.68 -52.24 -7.41
C LEU A 982 10.31 -52.87 -7.09
N PRO A 983 9.23 -52.08 -7.07
CA PRO A 983 7.90 -52.67 -7.12
C PRO A 983 7.79 -53.58 -8.36
N ASN A 984 7.14 -54.74 -8.22
CA ASN A 984 6.89 -55.76 -9.25
C ASN A 984 6.20 -55.26 -10.54
N PHE A 985 6.01 -53.95 -10.71
CA PHE A 985 5.40 -53.32 -11.88
C PHE A 985 6.24 -53.50 -13.16
N PHE A 986 7.56 -53.72 -13.02
CA PHE A 986 8.49 -53.81 -14.15
C PHE A 986 8.68 -55.22 -14.70
N ASN A 987 8.31 -56.26 -13.93
CA ASN A 987 8.33 -57.65 -14.38
C ASN A 987 7.01 -58.06 -15.04
N ASP A 988 6.07 -57.12 -15.18
CA ASP A 988 4.80 -57.33 -15.87
C ASP A 988 4.80 -56.52 -17.19
N PRO A 989 5.28 -57.13 -18.30
CA PRO A 989 5.26 -56.50 -19.62
C PRO A 989 3.83 -56.14 -20.08
N ASP A 990 2.79 -56.68 -19.44
CA ASP A 990 1.38 -56.37 -19.72
C ASP A 990 0.88 -55.08 -19.02
N SER A 991 1.72 -54.40 -18.22
CA SER A 991 1.36 -53.11 -17.63
C SER A 991 1.38 -52.00 -18.69
N PHE A 992 0.36 -51.13 -18.70
CA PHE A 992 0.15 -50.07 -19.72
C PHE A 992 1.37 -49.15 -19.99
N PHE A 993 2.36 -49.11 -19.10
CA PHE A 993 3.57 -48.29 -19.23
C PHE A 993 4.90 -49.09 -19.15
N GLY A 994 4.88 -50.42 -19.03
CA GLY A 994 6.08 -51.24 -18.75
C GLY A 994 7.22 -51.03 -19.75
N ASP A 995 6.95 -51.23 -21.04
CA ASP A 995 7.93 -51.07 -22.13
C ASP A 995 8.39 -49.61 -22.33
N PHE A 996 7.55 -48.63 -21.97
CA PHE A 996 7.85 -47.21 -22.16
C PHE A 996 8.88 -46.71 -21.14
N VAL A 997 8.84 -47.19 -19.91
CA VAL A 997 9.71 -46.71 -18.82
C VAL A 997 11.12 -47.31 -18.91
N THR A 998 11.24 -48.58 -19.29
CA THR A 998 12.52 -49.27 -19.49
C THR A 998 13.28 -48.73 -20.71
N SER A 999 12.55 -48.36 -21.77
CA SER A 999 13.14 -47.84 -23.02
C SER A 999 13.40 -46.33 -22.98
N PHE A 1000 12.70 -45.56 -22.13
CA PHE A 1000 12.77 -44.10 -22.11
C PHE A 1000 12.72 -43.49 -20.70
N PRO A 1001 13.73 -43.72 -19.83
CA PRO A 1001 13.71 -43.31 -18.42
C PRO A 1001 13.59 -41.79 -18.23
N LEU A 1002 14.26 -41.01 -19.07
CA LEU A 1002 14.17 -39.54 -19.05
C LEU A 1002 12.75 -39.05 -19.37
N VAL A 1003 12.08 -39.71 -20.31
CA VAL A 1003 10.73 -39.32 -20.73
C VAL A 1003 9.74 -39.55 -19.59
N PHE A 1004 9.88 -40.68 -18.88
CA PHE A 1004 9.10 -40.95 -17.68
C PHE A 1004 9.28 -39.87 -16.60
N ALA A 1005 10.53 -39.48 -16.31
CA ALA A 1005 10.84 -38.38 -15.40
C ALA A 1005 10.19 -37.06 -15.85
N THR A 1006 10.31 -36.71 -17.15
CA THR A 1006 9.75 -35.49 -17.73
C THR A 1006 8.22 -35.43 -17.60
N PHE A 1007 7.52 -36.52 -17.91
CA PHE A 1007 6.06 -36.55 -17.82
C PHE A 1007 5.59 -36.52 -16.36
N GLY A 1008 6.15 -37.36 -15.49
CA GLY A 1008 5.75 -37.44 -14.08
C GLY A 1008 6.00 -36.15 -13.32
N MET A 1009 7.26 -35.67 -13.30
CA MET A 1009 7.62 -34.43 -12.61
C MET A 1009 7.06 -33.19 -13.30
N GLY A 1010 6.98 -33.19 -14.64
CA GLY A 1010 6.34 -32.12 -15.41
C GLY A 1010 4.85 -31.98 -15.09
N PHE A 1011 4.13 -33.09 -14.95
CA PHE A 1011 2.73 -33.09 -14.53
C PHE A 1011 2.56 -32.54 -13.11
N LEU A 1012 3.38 -32.99 -12.14
CA LEU A 1012 3.33 -32.48 -10.76
C LEU A 1012 3.67 -30.98 -10.69
N THR A 1013 4.63 -30.52 -11.49
CA THR A 1013 4.99 -29.10 -11.62
C THR A 1013 3.82 -28.29 -12.17
N PHE A 1014 3.18 -28.77 -13.23
CA PHE A 1014 2.03 -28.11 -13.85
C PHE A 1014 0.80 -28.09 -12.93
N LEU A 1015 0.52 -29.19 -12.23
CA LEU A 1015 -0.55 -29.28 -11.24
C LEU A 1015 -0.33 -28.27 -10.10
N SER A 1016 0.91 -28.17 -9.60
CA SER A 1016 1.29 -27.20 -8.56
C SER A 1016 1.13 -25.75 -9.03
N PHE A 1017 1.43 -25.47 -10.30
CA PHE A 1017 1.16 -24.16 -10.91
C PHE A 1017 -0.34 -23.84 -11.00
N ILE A 1018 -1.16 -24.79 -11.45
CA ILE A 1018 -2.63 -24.63 -11.47
C ILE A 1018 -3.16 -24.41 -10.06
N LEU A 1019 -2.68 -25.18 -9.09
CA LEU A 1019 -3.08 -25.05 -7.69
C LEU A 1019 -2.72 -23.66 -7.14
N THR A 1020 -1.49 -23.20 -7.36
CA THR A 1020 -1.02 -21.86 -6.97
C THR A 1020 -1.93 -20.76 -7.54
N THR A 1021 -2.17 -20.79 -8.85
CA THR A 1021 -3.00 -19.77 -9.53
C THR A 1021 -4.47 -19.83 -9.10
N SER A 1022 -4.99 -21.03 -8.82
CA SER A 1022 -6.37 -21.22 -8.36
C SER A 1022 -6.56 -20.75 -6.92
N LEU A 1023 -5.61 -21.03 -6.02
CA LEU A 1023 -5.63 -20.54 -4.64
C LEU A 1023 -5.59 -19.01 -4.57
N LEU A 1024 -4.75 -18.37 -5.40
CA LEU A 1024 -4.73 -16.91 -5.49
C LEU A 1024 -6.04 -16.33 -6.05
N LYS A 1025 -6.64 -16.98 -7.06
CA LYS A 1025 -7.96 -16.57 -7.60
C LYS A 1025 -9.09 -16.75 -6.59
N LEU A 1026 -9.02 -17.75 -5.72
CA LEU A 1026 -10.01 -17.97 -4.66
C LEU A 1026 -9.89 -16.93 -3.57
N LYS A 1027 -8.66 -16.49 -3.24
CA LYS A 1027 -8.42 -15.41 -2.27
C LYS A 1027 -8.86 -14.02 -2.78
N ASP A 1028 -8.93 -13.82 -4.09
CA ASP A 1028 -9.43 -12.59 -4.72
C ASP A 1028 -10.97 -12.45 -4.70
N LYS A 1029 -11.71 -13.54 -4.47
CA LYS A 1029 -13.18 -13.56 -4.40
C LYS A 1029 -13.66 -13.38 -2.96
#